data_AF-A0A954JF76-F1
#
_entry.id   AF-A0A954JF76-F1
#
_cell.length_a   1.000
_cell.length_b   1.000
_cell.length_c   1.000
_cell.angle_alpha   90.00
_cell.angle_beta   90.00
_cell.angle_gamma   90.00
#
_symmetry.space_group_name_H-M   'P 1'
#
loop_
_entity.id
_entity.type
_entity.pdbx_description
1 polymer ?
#
loop_
_entity_poly.entity_id
_entity_poly.type
_entity_poly.pdbx_seq_one_letter_code
_entity_poly.pdbx_strand_id
1 'polypeptide(L)'
;MSEAPTGTPIGIDLGTTFSLVAWVDAQGRPHTITNAEGDLTTPSVVFFDRDTAIVGKEAVKAAEFEPDRIAQFAKRDMGNLFFHRQIRGEDVPPEVVQSIILKKLRKDAELRLGTVTQAVITVPAYFNEPRRKATQDAGKLAGLDVLDIINEPTAAAIAYGVEQGFLKSDGKAEQRQTVLVYDLGGGTFDVTLMDLQGHQFETVATAGDVYLGGIDWDQRIVDFVAEKFLAEHRIDPRKDESDLQRLLHEAEDAKRALTLRSEVQIHFAAGGKRLRTTLSRDEFETLTGDLLDRTQLTTQRVLREAERSWKDIDRLLLVGGSSRMPMVSEMLEKLSGLQVDRSLSPDEAVAHGAAVYARWLTSDRVEATPTMSIRNVNSHDLGVLGVERSTGRQRRQLMIGRNTPLPTAKSHVFPTLKENQGSVVVNVIEGGDASGNQSTAIGKCVVQGLPEGLPAKTPVEVTFEYAENGRLTVKAWLPTVKKSATLEIERASGLSPERYAAWAPRVERGLPDSDVGNEPVSVSNEPIESRSPAVSPATYDSAPVDVREKHVESPQPVAIAVPAPAATTSALKEVERVPASPRAEATPPKKKREKSRQTETAAIAVPVLSQPSASAGTVPIEVEAAPTRSPQVQKPVEQSATAVASRPAVQAKAPAITEPESVEPEDDVVDDETLGEVDELVEHEPDPEEEKLKARKKLYELATVHGTAFLLHALVLLALAMVVLPNPVRNQFMNISSTVVTEQPESLQQLDLSADELEPMQEAATVTDVLAMTEDKLDVDINDLALAAPQVELKTVAPGSQVKIQGEMGGRSAAGRAALVAREGGNSASEAAVASGLKWLASIQRPDGSWSFSEIGESPDAGSFSKCYTGATAMALLSYLGAGQTHKEGDYKETVGKGLDFLLRSIKATPAGGDLRGDIQGNEGMYVQGLCAIALCEAQALTKDRRLYQASIAVTAFIVSAQDPKGGGWRYKPLEKGDTSVVGWQVMALQSAAAAKIQIPPNVAKGVHFFLDSVEVNGGAQYGYTGREPNRPGTSAVGLLCRMYMGWDRKNPALENGVAYLSKTGPSNRDIYYNYYATQVMHHWGGEEWKKWNLVMRDRLINTQVQEGPGTGSWKPTGGHGSAQGGRLFETCMSIMTLEVYYRHLPLYQREATQVEF
;
A
#
# COMPACT_ATOMS: atom_id res chain seq x y z
N MET A 1 -12.21 -6.04 58.73
CA MET A 1 -11.09 -5.31 58.10
C MET A 1 -11.66 -4.01 57.57
N SER A 2 -10.96 -2.88 57.65
CA SER A 2 -11.36 -1.68 56.92
C SER A 2 -11.15 -1.92 55.43
N GLU A 3 -12.08 -1.46 54.59
CA GLU A 3 -11.84 -1.39 53.15
C GLU A 3 -10.63 -0.50 52.89
N ALA A 4 -9.80 -0.88 51.92
CA ALA A 4 -8.74 0.01 51.44
C ALA A 4 -9.40 1.23 50.77
N PRO A 5 -8.89 2.46 50.96
CA PRO A 5 -9.48 3.63 50.32
C PRO A 5 -9.42 3.46 48.80
N THR A 6 -10.57 3.54 48.14
CA THR A 6 -10.67 3.54 46.68
C THR A 6 -9.90 4.73 46.14
N GLY A 7 -8.83 4.47 45.37
CA GLY A 7 -7.97 5.51 44.82
C GLY A 7 -8.73 6.47 43.90
N THR A 8 -8.26 7.72 43.82
CA THR A 8 -8.87 8.74 42.96
C THR A 8 -8.85 8.27 41.50
N PRO A 9 -10.01 8.17 40.82
CA PRO A 9 -10.07 7.74 39.43
C PRO A 9 -9.50 8.84 38.52
N ILE A 10 -8.73 8.42 37.51
CA ILE A 10 -8.10 9.31 36.54
C ILE A 10 -8.60 9.08 35.11
N GLY A 11 -8.55 10.12 34.29
CA GLY A 11 -8.62 10.02 32.84
C GLY A 11 -7.22 10.06 32.25
N ILE A 12 -6.89 9.14 31.35
CA ILE A 12 -5.63 9.13 30.63
C ILE A 12 -5.91 9.32 29.15
N ASP A 13 -5.33 10.36 28.56
CA ASP A 13 -5.10 10.38 27.12
C ASP A 13 -3.79 9.66 26.76
N LEU A 14 -3.91 8.60 25.97
CA LEU A 14 -2.79 7.75 25.56
C LEU A 14 -2.47 7.98 24.08
N GLY A 15 -1.86 9.12 23.75
CA GLY A 15 -1.59 9.54 22.36
C GLY A 15 -0.34 8.91 21.73
N THR A 16 -0.21 9.05 20.41
CA THR A 16 0.90 8.46 19.62
C THR A 16 2.26 9.10 19.91
N THR A 17 2.28 10.40 20.20
CA THR A 17 3.51 11.20 20.38
C THR A 17 3.61 11.81 21.77
N PHE A 18 2.47 12.17 22.37
CA PHE A 18 2.35 12.65 23.74
C PHE A 18 1.17 11.93 24.41
N SER A 19 1.26 11.74 25.71
CA SER A 19 0.20 11.25 26.58
C SER A 19 0.02 12.19 27.77
N LEU A 20 -1.19 12.26 28.30
CA LEU A 20 -1.59 13.25 29.31
C LEU A 20 -2.54 12.58 30.31
N VAL A 21 -2.51 13.02 31.57
CA VAL A 21 -3.35 12.44 32.63
C VAL A 21 -4.04 13.54 33.42
N ALA A 22 -5.33 13.35 33.70
CA ALA A 22 -6.19 14.30 34.38
C ALA A 22 -7.05 13.62 35.46
N TRP A 23 -7.56 14.42 36.39
CA TRP A 23 -8.46 14.00 37.47
C TRP A 23 -9.52 15.08 37.69
N VAL A 24 -10.57 14.77 38.46
CA VAL A 24 -11.67 15.71 38.74
C VAL A 24 -11.63 16.16 40.20
N ASP A 25 -11.65 17.48 40.44
CA ASP A 25 -11.63 18.05 41.77
C ASP A 25 -12.96 17.87 42.53
N ALA A 26 -12.96 18.23 43.83
CA ALA A 26 -14.14 18.16 44.69
C ALA A 26 -15.25 19.16 44.29
N GLN A 27 -15.03 20.01 43.28
CA GLN A 27 -16.01 20.93 42.69
C GLN A 27 -16.52 20.43 41.33
N GLY A 28 -16.10 19.24 40.88
CA GLY A 28 -16.54 18.63 39.62
C GLY A 28 -15.76 19.09 38.38
N ARG A 29 -14.65 19.82 38.54
CA ARG A 29 -13.87 20.35 37.41
C ARG A 29 -12.69 19.44 37.08
N PRO A 30 -12.39 19.15 35.80
CA PRO A 30 -11.19 18.43 35.41
C PRO A 30 -9.93 19.29 35.61
N HIS A 31 -8.81 18.63 35.94
CA HIS A 31 -7.48 19.24 36.05
C HIS A 31 -6.43 18.29 35.50
N THR A 32 -5.56 18.79 34.62
CA THR A 32 -4.35 18.09 34.17
C THR A 32 -3.38 17.88 35.35
N ILE A 33 -2.70 16.73 35.35
CA ILE A 33 -1.62 16.42 36.29
C ILE A 33 -0.28 16.67 35.60
N THR A 34 0.48 17.61 36.15
CA THR A 34 1.88 17.84 35.80
C THR A 34 2.71 16.59 36.13
N ASN A 35 3.52 16.13 35.18
CA ASN A 35 4.43 14.99 35.37
C ASN A 35 5.63 15.34 36.29
N ALA A 36 6.42 14.34 36.68
CA ALA A 36 7.61 14.53 37.51
C ALA A 36 8.65 15.50 36.91
N GLU A 37 8.64 15.69 35.59
CA GLU A 37 9.55 16.56 34.83
C GLU A 37 9.09 18.04 34.83
N GLY A 38 7.85 18.33 35.22
CA GLY A 38 7.29 19.69 35.31
C GLY A 38 6.38 20.09 34.14
N ASP A 39 6.04 19.18 33.23
CA ASP A 39 5.22 19.41 32.05
C ASP A 39 3.79 18.86 32.20
N LEU A 40 2.86 19.37 31.40
CA LEU A 40 1.49 18.84 31.30
C LEU A 40 1.43 17.57 30.42
N THR A 41 2.28 17.48 29.40
CA THR A 41 2.37 16.38 28.43
C THR A 41 3.62 15.54 28.64
N THR A 42 3.48 14.21 28.69
CA THR A 42 4.61 13.26 28.70
C THR A 42 4.81 12.69 27.29
N PRO A 43 6.00 12.80 26.66
CA PRO A 43 6.27 12.16 25.38
C PRO A 43 6.04 10.64 25.43
N SER A 44 5.35 10.10 24.42
CA SER A 44 5.02 8.67 24.29
C SER A 44 6.20 7.87 23.71
N VAL A 45 7.36 8.02 24.36
CA VAL A 45 8.66 7.44 23.98
C VAL A 45 9.22 6.68 25.18
N VAL A 46 9.64 5.45 24.93
CA VAL A 46 10.23 4.54 25.95
C VAL A 46 11.66 4.21 25.56
N PHE A 47 12.60 4.46 26.46
CA PHE A 47 14.00 4.06 26.37
C PHE A 47 14.27 2.87 27.29
N PHE A 48 14.77 1.78 26.72
CA PHE A 48 15.05 0.53 27.41
C PHE A 48 16.51 0.50 27.87
N ASP A 49 16.81 1.24 28.95
CA ASP A 49 18.09 1.19 29.65
C ASP A 49 18.31 -0.19 30.30
N ARG A 50 19.49 -0.40 30.89
CA ARG A 50 19.98 -1.71 31.35
C ARG A 50 19.17 -2.35 32.46
N ASP A 51 18.72 -1.57 33.43
CA ASP A 51 18.00 -2.11 34.60
C ASP A 51 16.54 -1.61 34.68
N THR A 52 16.17 -0.61 33.86
CA THR A 52 14.85 0.05 33.92
C THR A 52 14.43 0.63 32.56
N ALA A 53 13.13 0.59 32.25
CA ALA A 53 12.55 1.40 31.19
C ALA A 53 12.27 2.84 31.64
N ILE A 54 12.79 3.82 30.90
CA ILE A 54 12.63 5.27 31.10
C ILE A 54 11.61 5.81 30.09
N VAL A 55 10.81 6.80 30.45
CA VAL A 55 9.70 7.33 29.63
C VAL A 55 9.74 8.86 29.56
N GLY A 56 9.39 9.42 28.40
CA GLY A 56 9.19 10.86 28.25
C GLY A 56 10.44 11.61 27.80
N LYS A 57 10.65 12.82 28.32
CA LYS A 57 11.72 13.75 27.86
C LYS A 57 13.14 13.19 28.00
N GLU A 58 13.39 12.26 28.90
CA GLU A 58 14.70 11.60 29.04
C GLU A 58 14.89 10.53 27.95
N ALA A 59 13.84 9.76 27.63
CA ALA A 59 13.86 8.80 26.54
C ALA A 59 14.02 9.47 25.16
N VAL A 60 13.36 10.63 24.94
CA VAL A 60 13.56 11.45 23.73
C VAL A 60 15.03 11.87 23.56
N LYS A 61 15.70 12.30 24.64
CA LYS A 61 17.13 12.66 24.57
C LYS A 61 18.03 11.44 24.31
N ALA A 62 17.68 10.27 24.86
CA ALA A 62 18.43 9.04 24.63
C ALA A 62 18.34 8.57 23.16
N ALA A 63 17.27 8.91 22.44
CA ALA A 63 17.06 8.48 21.06
C ALA A 63 18.11 8.99 20.07
N GLU A 64 18.75 10.12 20.35
CA GLU A 64 19.84 10.66 19.53
C GLU A 64 21.18 9.91 19.70
N PHE A 65 21.27 8.96 20.64
CA PHE A 65 22.50 8.23 21.01
C PHE A 65 22.35 6.70 21.06
N GLU A 66 21.18 6.18 21.45
CA GLU A 66 20.88 4.73 21.57
C GLU A 66 19.54 4.38 20.87
N PRO A 67 19.38 4.64 19.56
CA PRO A 67 18.12 4.49 18.83
C PRO A 67 17.58 3.04 18.72
N ASP A 68 18.45 2.04 18.91
CA ASP A 68 18.15 0.60 18.98
C ASP A 68 17.36 0.21 20.25
N ARG A 69 17.30 1.12 21.22
CA ARG A 69 16.66 0.96 22.53
C ARG A 69 15.41 1.82 22.69
N ILE A 70 14.88 2.36 21.60
CA ILE A 70 13.74 3.28 21.62
C ILE A 70 12.49 2.65 21.01
N ALA A 71 11.42 2.60 21.79
CA ALA A 71 10.08 2.45 21.25
C ALA A 71 9.37 3.81 21.26
N GLN A 72 8.97 4.27 20.08
CA GLN A 72 8.16 5.48 19.87
C GLN A 72 7.08 5.21 18.84
N PHE A 73 6.00 6.00 18.88
CA PHE A 73 4.83 5.87 17.99
C PHE A 73 4.05 4.54 18.07
N ALA A 74 4.33 3.70 19.08
CA ALA A 74 3.76 2.35 19.25
C ALA A 74 2.22 2.27 19.24
N LYS A 75 1.50 3.38 19.42
CA LYS A 75 0.04 3.46 19.23
C LYS A 75 -0.40 3.05 17.81
N ARG A 76 0.44 3.28 16.79
CA ARG A 76 0.18 2.84 15.40
C ARG A 76 0.18 1.31 15.25
N ASP A 77 0.99 0.61 16.05
CA ASP A 77 1.15 -0.85 16.01
C ASP A 77 0.14 -1.62 16.86
N MET A 78 -0.70 -0.93 17.65
CA MET A 78 -1.70 -1.59 18.49
C MET A 78 -2.54 -2.58 17.67
N GLY A 79 -2.81 -3.76 18.24
CA GLY A 79 -3.49 -4.86 17.55
C GLY A 79 -2.60 -5.68 16.61
N ASN A 80 -1.32 -5.33 16.42
CA ASN A 80 -0.31 -6.24 15.85
C ASN A 80 0.23 -7.19 16.95
N LEU A 81 0.92 -8.27 16.56
CA LEU A 81 1.54 -9.20 17.52
C LEU A 81 2.80 -8.65 18.20
N PHE A 82 3.49 -7.72 17.54
CA PHE A 82 4.79 -7.16 17.90
C PHE A 82 4.89 -5.70 17.41
N PHE A 83 5.74 -4.90 18.06
CA PHE A 83 6.13 -3.55 17.64
C PHE A 83 6.93 -3.59 16.32
N HIS A 84 6.85 -2.55 15.48
CA HIS A 84 7.43 -2.58 14.12
C HIS A 84 8.97 -2.60 14.06
N ARG A 85 9.67 -2.45 15.19
CA ARG A 85 11.11 -2.67 15.35
C ARG A 85 11.37 -3.63 16.51
N GLN A 86 12.43 -4.41 16.41
CA GLN A 86 12.96 -5.09 17.59
C GLN A 86 13.58 -4.08 18.54
N ILE A 87 13.33 -4.24 19.83
CA ILE A 87 14.00 -3.48 20.88
C ILE A 87 15.14 -4.36 21.38
N ARG A 88 16.40 -3.91 21.22
CA ARG A 88 17.59 -4.66 21.65
C ARG A 88 17.67 -6.10 21.09
N GLY A 89 17.03 -6.36 19.95
CA GLY A 89 16.92 -7.70 19.32
C GLY A 89 15.75 -8.57 19.79
N GLU A 90 14.83 -8.06 20.61
CA GLU A 90 13.61 -8.77 21.03
C GLU A 90 12.34 -8.21 20.36
N ASP A 91 11.43 -9.10 19.95
CA ASP A 91 10.11 -8.77 19.41
C ASP A 91 9.13 -8.40 20.55
N VAL A 92 9.13 -7.12 20.97
CA VAL A 92 8.30 -6.63 22.08
C VAL A 92 6.85 -6.34 21.61
N PRO A 93 5.79 -6.80 22.31
CA PRO A 93 4.40 -6.45 21.99
C PRO A 93 4.09 -4.95 22.16
N PRO A 94 3.25 -4.33 21.32
CA PRO A 94 2.88 -2.92 21.44
C PRO A 94 2.21 -2.58 22.79
N GLU A 95 1.43 -3.50 23.35
CA GLU A 95 0.79 -3.37 24.67
C GLU A 95 1.81 -3.29 25.80
N VAL A 96 2.96 -3.95 25.66
CA VAL A 96 4.05 -3.88 26.64
C VAL A 96 4.65 -2.48 26.64
N VAL A 97 4.96 -1.92 25.45
CA VAL A 97 5.44 -0.54 25.32
C VAL A 97 4.44 0.45 25.93
N GLN A 98 3.15 0.33 25.59
CA GLN A 98 2.10 1.21 26.11
C GLN A 98 1.88 1.04 27.62
N SER A 99 2.02 -0.17 28.17
CA SER A 99 1.92 -0.40 29.61
C SER A 99 3.00 0.31 30.42
N ILE A 100 4.20 0.48 29.86
CA ILE A 100 5.30 1.22 30.50
C ILE A 100 4.98 2.72 30.53
N ILE A 101 4.43 3.26 29.44
CA ILE A 101 3.95 4.66 29.37
C ILE A 101 2.83 4.89 30.40
N LEU A 102 1.81 4.03 30.41
CA LEU A 102 0.72 4.07 31.39
C LEU A 102 1.22 3.94 32.84
N LYS A 103 2.26 3.13 33.09
CA LYS A 103 2.89 2.98 34.41
C LYS A 103 3.69 4.23 34.83
N LYS A 104 4.27 5.01 33.90
CA LYS A 104 4.82 6.35 34.18
C LYS A 104 3.69 7.32 34.55
N LEU A 105 2.63 7.41 33.73
CA LEU A 105 1.50 8.32 33.95
C LEU A 105 0.77 8.04 35.27
N ARG A 106 0.61 6.76 35.66
CA ARG A 106 0.08 6.40 36.98
C ARG A 106 1.02 6.87 38.09
N LYS A 107 2.32 6.60 38.01
CA LYS A 107 3.31 7.06 39.01
C LYS A 107 3.30 8.60 39.16
N ASP A 108 3.22 9.34 38.06
CA ASP A 108 3.10 10.80 38.06
C ASP A 108 1.81 11.26 38.78
N ALA A 109 0.68 10.60 38.52
CA ALA A 109 -0.57 10.82 39.25
C ALA A 109 -0.47 10.45 40.74
N GLU A 110 0.22 9.36 41.07
CA GLU A 110 0.40 8.89 42.45
C GLU A 110 1.19 9.89 43.31
N LEU A 111 2.15 10.64 42.72
CA LEU A 111 2.87 11.72 43.40
C LEU A 111 1.97 12.88 43.84
N ARG A 112 0.84 13.12 43.16
CA ARG A 112 -0.09 14.23 43.44
C ARG A 112 -1.34 13.79 44.21
N LEU A 113 -1.85 12.58 43.96
CA LEU A 113 -3.16 12.12 44.44
C LEU A 113 -3.09 11.03 45.53
N GLY A 114 -1.90 10.49 45.82
CA GLY A 114 -1.78 9.25 46.60
C GLY A 114 -2.09 8.03 45.73
N THR A 115 -2.52 6.91 46.32
CA THR A 115 -2.77 5.68 45.56
C THR A 115 -3.81 5.88 44.45
N VAL A 116 -3.42 5.62 43.20
CA VAL A 116 -4.29 5.63 42.01
C VAL A 116 -4.38 4.21 41.47
N THR A 117 -5.56 3.61 41.53
CA THR A 117 -5.80 2.26 40.98
C THR A 117 -6.72 2.26 39.77
N GLN A 118 -7.65 3.21 39.65
CA GLN A 118 -8.73 3.17 38.65
C GLN A 118 -8.53 4.21 37.56
N ALA A 119 -8.74 3.83 36.30
CA ALA A 119 -8.57 4.73 35.16
C ALA A 119 -9.58 4.49 34.04
N VAL A 120 -9.94 5.56 33.34
CA VAL A 120 -10.42 5.52 31.95
C VAL A 120 -9.24 5.81 31.02
N ILE A 121 -9.12 5.06 29.94
CA ILE A 121 -8.05 5.24 28.93
C ILE A 121 -8.69 5.55 27.58
N THR A 122 -8.13 6.50 26.83
CA THR A 122 -8.66 6.91 25.53
C THR A 122 -8.24 5.97 24.39
N VAL A 123 -9.07 5.90 23.35
CA VAL A 123 -8.77 5.25 22.07
C VAL A 123 -9.31 6.07 20.89
N PRO A 124 -8.66 6.03 19.71
CA PRO A 124 -9.22 6.62 18.50
C PRO A 124 -10.57 5.98 18.19
N ALA A 125 -11.55 6.78 17.78
CA ALA A 125 -12.88 6.29 17.41
C ALA A 125 -12.80 5.21 16.31
N TYR A 126 -11.91 5.39 15.31
CA TYR A 126 -11.74 4.42 14.23
C TYR A 126 -10.90 3.17 14.60
N PHE A 127 -10.51 2.98 15.87
CA PHE A 127 -9.95 1.69 16.34
C PHE A 127 -10.99 0.56 16.32
N ASN A 128 -10.53 -0.62 15.91
CA ASN A 128 -11.25 -1.90 15.83
C ASN A 128 -11.13 -2.72 17.14
N GLU A 129 -11.82 -3.86 17.27
CA GLU A 129 -11.85 -4.64 18.54
C GLU A 129 -10.47 -5.09 19.03
N PRO A 130 -9.55 -5.61 18.17
CA PRO A 130 -8.23 -6.02 18.62
C PRO A 130 -7.42 -4.85 19.19
N ARG A 131 -7.48 -3.66 18.56
CA ARG A 131 -6.84 -2.43 19.08
C ARG A 131 -7.45 -1.98 20.41
N ARG A 132 -8.78 -2.02 20.53
CA ARG A 132 -9.52 -1.69 21.76
C ARG A 132 -9.19 -2.65 22.92
N LYS A 133 -9.07 -3.95 22.64
CA LYS A 133 -8.60 -4.97 23.60
C LYS A 133 -7.15 -4.72 24.01
N ALA A 134 -6.25 -4.49 23.05
CA ALA A 134 -4.84 -4.20 23.28
C ALA A 134 -4.62 -3.01 24.24
N THR A 135 -5.36 -1.90 24.08
CA THR A 135 -5.28 -0.74 25.00
C THR A 135 -5.75 -1.11 26.42
N GLN A 136 -6.83 -1.89 26.56
CA GLN A 136 -7.29 -2.36 27.87
C GLN A 136 -6.27 -3.30 28.54
N ASP A 137 -5.58 -4.15 27.78
CA ASP A 137 -4.55 -5.04 28.29
C ASP A 137 -3.27 -4.29 28.70
N ALA A 138 -2.89 -3.25 27.96
CA ALA A 138 -1.79 -2.35 28.32
C ALA A 138 -2.06 -1.65 29.66
N GLY A 139 -3.30 -1.21 29.93
CA GLY A 139 -3.71 -0.68 31.22
C GLY A 139 -3.63 -1.70 32.36
N LYS A 140 -4.06 -2.94 32.12
CA LYS A 140 -3.93 -4.03 33.11
C LYS A 140 -2.46 -4.37 33.41
N LEU A 141 -1.60 -4.45 32.39
CA LEU A 141 -0.15 -4.63 32.53
C LEU A 141 0.50 -3.48 33.30
N ALA A 142 0.02 -2.24 33.14
CA ALA A 142 0.49 -1.09 33.90
C ALA A 142 0.09 -1.15 35.39
N GLY A 143 -0.83 -2.06 35.76
CA GLY A 143 -1.43 -2.14 37.08
C GLY A 143 -2.51 -1.08 37.30
N LEU A 144 -3.40 -0.91 36.31
CA LEU A 144 -4.63 -0.12 36.39
C LEU A 144 -5.86 -1.03 36.30
N ASP A 145 -6.83 -0.77 37.17
CA ASP A 145 -8.22 -1.16 37.01
C ASP A 145 -8.85 -0.25 35.94
N VAL A 146 -8.84 -0.74 34.69
CA VAL A 146 -9.37 0.00 33.53
C VAL A 146 -10.90 -0.07 33.58
N LEU A 147 -11.50 0.96 34.20
CA LEU A 147 -12.95 1.13 34.37
C LEU A 147 -13.67 0.99 33.02
N ASP A 148 -13.17 1.73 32.03
CA ASP A 148 -13.63 1.65 30.64
C ASP A 148 -12.57 2.23 29.67
N ILE A 149 -12.81 2.07 28.37
CA ILE A 149 -12.10 2.77 27.30
C ILE A 149 -13.06 3.72 26.57
N ILE A 150 -12.68 4.98 26.41
CA ILE A 150 -13.50 6.02 25.78
C ILE A 150 -12.94 6.45 24.42
N ASN A 151 -13.81 6.76 23.47
CA ASN A 151 -13.40 7.35 22.19
C ASN A 151 -12.86 8.78 22.41
N GLU A 152 -11.70 9.09 21.83
CA GLU A 152 -11.05 10.41 21.88
C GLU A 152 -12.00 11.58 21.57
N PRO A 153 -12.76 11.58 20.44
CA PRO A 153 -13.73 12.64 20.15
C PRO A 153 -14.95 12.66 21.11
N THR A 154 -15.37 11.52 21.66
CA THR A 154 -16.45 11.47 22.67
C THR A 154 -15.98 12.11 23.98
N ALA A 155 -14.73 11.89 24.37
CA ALA A 155 -14.14 12.55 25.53
C ALA A 155 -14.03 14.08 25.32
N ALA A 156 -13.53 14.52 24.15
CA ALA A 156 -13.50 15.95 23.82
C ALA A 156 -14.90 16.59 23.83
N ALA A 157 -15.93 15.90 23.33
CA ALA A 157 -17.32 16.37 23.40
C ALA A 157 -17.84 16.50 24.84
N ILE A 158 -17.48 15.58 25.75
CA ILE A 158 -17.81 15.68 27.19
C ILE A 158 -17.11 16.90 27.82
N ALA A 159 -15.84 17.14 27.52
CA ALA A 159 -15.11 18.31 28.02
C ALA A 159 -15.77 19.63 27.56
N TYR A 160 -16.17 19.70 26.28
CA TYR A 160 -16.93 20.84 25.73
C TYR A 160 -18.30 21.00 26.43
N GLY A 161 -18.99 19.88 26.69
CA GLY A 161 -20.25 19.85 27.44
C GLY A 161 -20.16 20.39 28.86
N VAL A 162 -19.03 20.14 29.55
CA VAL A 162 -18.73 20.71 30.87
C VAL A 162 -18.38 22.20 30.75
N GLU A 163 -17.44 22.57 29.88
CA GLU A 163 -16.92 23.93 29.78
C GLU A 163 -17.99 24.96 29.37
N GLN A 164 -18.83 24.62 28.38
CA GLN A 164 -19.92 25.47 27.92
C GLN A 164 -21.13 25.46 28.87
N GLY A 165 -21.11 24.66 29.94
CA GLY A 165 -22.19 24.59 30.92
C GLY A 165 -23.48 23.98 30.40
N PHE A 166 -23.40 23.01 29.48
CA PHE A 166 -24.51 22.10 29.15
C PHE A 166 -24.70 21.05 30.26
N LEU A 167 -23.60 20.61 30.89
CA LEU A 167 -23.58 19.78 32.09
C LEU A 167 -23.63 20.64 33.36
N LYS A 168 -24.78 21.29 33.60
CA LYS A 168 -25.10 21.91 34.90
C LYS A 168 -25.67 20.88 35.87
N SER A 169 -25.32 21.03 37.14
CA SER A 169 -25.77 20.18 38.25
C SER A 169 -27.27 20.25 38.56
N ASP A 170 -28.04 21.14 37.91
CA ASP A 170 -29.51 21.22 37.98
C ASP A 170 -30.22 20.56 36.78
N GLY A 171 -29.49 19.93 35.86
CA GLY A 171 -30.04 19.11 34.78
C GLY A 171 -30.55 19.87 33.54
N LYS A 172 -30.45 21.21 33.50
CA LYS A 172 -31.02 22.03 32.41
C LYS A 172 -30.04 22.37 31.29
N ALA A 173 -30.32 21.87 30.10
CA ALA A 173 -29.78 22.38 28.84
C ALA A 173 -30.94 22.76 27.90
N GLU A 174 -30.84 23.92 27.25
CA GLU A 174 -32.00 24.54 26.57
C GLU A 174 -32.05 24.31 25.06
N GLN A 175 -30.96 23.85 24.43
CA GLN A 175 -30.91 23.52 22.99
C GLN A 175 -30.02 22.28 22.72
N ARG A 176 -30.36 21.54 21.66
CA ARG A 176 -29.50 20.50 21.04
C ARG A 176 -28.42 21.19 20.20
N GLN A 177 -27.23 20.60 20.12
CA GLN A 177 -26.18 21.00 19.19
C GLN A 177 -25.65 19.81 18.40
N THR A 178 -25.53 19.93 17.09
CA THR A 178 -24.80 18.97 16.25
C THR A 178 -23.36 19.45 16.08
N VAL A 179 -22.39 18.72 16.62
CA VAL A 179 -20.96 19.08 16.59
C VAL A 179 -20.18 18.11 15.71
N LEU A 180 -19.21 18.64 14.97
CA LEU A 180 -18.20 17.84 14.28
C LEU A 180 -16.89 17.96 15.05
N VAL A 181 -16.44 16.84 15.61
CA VAL A 181 -15.11 16.72 16.22
C VAL A 181 -14.13 16.26 15.16
N TYR A 182 -13.06 17.03 14.98
CA TYR A 182 -11.96 16.77 14.05
C TYR A 182 -10.69 16.58 14.88
N ASP A 183 -10.21 15.35 14.98
CA ASP A 183 -9.04 14.98 15.77
C ASP A 183 -7.87 14.62 14.85
N LEU A 184 -6.87 15.51 14.79
CA LEU A 184 -5.64 15.28 14.04
C LEU A 184 -4.47 15.21 15.04
N GLY A 185 -4.31 14.03 15.63
CA GLY A 185 -3.27 13.72 16.58
C GLY A 185 -1.88 13.52 15.96
N GLY A 186 -0.97 12.95 16.75
CA GLY A 186 0.42 12.72 16.32
C GLY A 186 0.59 11.65 15.24
N GLY A 187 -0.34 10.68 15.13
CA GLY A 187 -0.25 9.63 14.11
C GLY A 187 -1.56 8.93 13.75
N THR A 188 -2.68 9.43 14.26
CA THR A 188 -4.04 8.98 13.91
C THR A 188 -4.90 10.20 13.60
N PHE A 189 -5.81 10.05 12.63
CA PHE A 189 -6.81 11.05 12.28
C PHE A 189 -8.19 10.46 12.45
N ASP A 190 -9.05 11.11 13.22
CA ASP A 190 -10.47 10.77 13.36
C ASP A 190 -11.34 11.99 13.08
N VAL A 191 -12.52 11.74 12.53
CA VAL A 191 -13.58 12.73 12.40
C VAL A 191 -14.91 12.09 12.75
N THR A 192 -15.63 12.73 13.68
CA THR A 192 -16.84 12.19 14.29
C THR A 192 -17.91 13.27 14.37
N LEU A 193 -19.09 12.96 13.84
CA LEU A 193 -20.27 13.81 13.97
C LEU A 193 -21.08 13.34 15.17
N MET A 194 -21.43 14.25 16.07
CA MET A 194 -22.16 13.96 17.32
C MET A 194 -23.34 14.91 17.50
N ASP A 195 -24.44 14.38 18.04
CA ASP A 195 -25.58 15.14 18.53
C ASP A 195 -25.52 15.23 20.06
N LEU A 196 -25.45 16.45 20.59
CA LEU A 196 -25.36 16.75 22.01
C LEU A 196 -26.68 17.35 22.50
N GLN A 197 -27.26 16.77 23.55
CA GLN A 197 -28.51 17.26 24.13
C GLN A 197 -28.50 17.11 25.66
N GLY A 198 -27.91 18.10 26.34
CA GLY A 198 -27.78 18.15 27.79
C GLY A 198 -26.88 17.05 28.35
N HIS A 199 -27.49 15.98 28.87
CA HIS A 199 -26.78 14.83 29.41
C HIS A 199 -26.63 13.68 28.39
N GLN A 200 -27.13 13.86 27.16
CA GLN A 200 -27.03 12.89 26.07
C GLN A 200 -25.92 13.29 25.08
N PHE A 201 -25.03 12.32 24.79
CA PHE A 201 -23.89 12.45 23.88
C PHE A 201 -23.97 11.31 22.86
N GLU A 202 -24.67 11.52 21.74
CA GLU A 202 -24.87 10.50 20.71
C GLU A 202 -23.90 10.71 19.53
N THR A 203 -23.09 9.70 19.21
CA THR A 203 -22.35 9.66 17.94
C THR A 203 -23.31 9.32 16.80
N VAL A 204 -23.34 10.15 15.76
CA VAL A 204 -24.13 9.93 14.55
C VAL A 204 -23.34 9.07 13.55
N ALA A 205 -22.08 9.44 13.30
CA ALA A 205 -21.16 8.67 12.46
C ALA A 205 -19.70 9.01 12.78
N THR A 206 -18.79 8.08 12.49
CA THR A 206 -17.34 8.27 12.63
C THR A 206 -16.58 7.65 11.47
N ALA A 207 -15.48 8.27 11.06
CA ALA A 207 -14.48 7.67 10.20
C ALA A 207 -13.10 8.26 10.49
N GLY A 208 -12.05 7.53 10.13
CA GLY A 208 -10.68 7.97 10.37
C GLY A 208 -9.66 7.23 9.52
N ASP A 209 -8.40 7.45 9.85
CA ASP A 209 -7.23 6.81 9.28
C ASP A 209 -6.19 6.62 10.38
N VAL A 210 -5.91 5.36 10.72
CA VAL A 210 -4.97 5.00 11.80
C VAL A 210 -3.50 5.12 11.40
N TYR A 211 -3.24 5.50 10.14
CA TYR A 211 -1.92 5.79 9.57
C TYR A 211 -1.91 7.17 8.86
N LEU A 212 -2.52 8.17 9.51
CA LEU A 212 -2.48 9.58 9.14
C LEU A 212 -2.34 10.45 10.40
N GLY A 213 -1.38 11.37 10.47
CA GLY A 213 -1.23 12.32 11.57
C GLY A 213 0.09 13.07 11.54
N GLY A 214 0.36 13.85 12.59
CA GLY A 214 1.49 14.79 12.65
C GLY A 214 2.86 14.28 12.18
N ILE A 215 3.21 13.01 12.44
CA ILE A 215 4.50 12.42 12.02
C ILE A 215 4.62 12.18 10.51
N ASP A 216 3.51 12.12 9.77
CA ASP A 216 3.55 12.02 8.31
C ASP A 216 3.85 13.37 7.66
N TRP A 217 3.46 14.48 8.33
CA TRP A 217 3.90 15.84 7.96
C TRP A 217 5.38 16.05 8.31
N ASP A 218 5.84 15.55 9.47
CA ASP A 218 7.26 15.61 9.86
C ASP A 218 8.13 14.87 8.84
N GLN A 219 7.70 13.69 8.39
CA GLN A 219 8.40 12.91 7.36
C GLN A 219 8.63 13.71 6.06
N ARG A 220 7.68 14.57 5.63
CA ARG A 220 7.89 15.43 4.45
C ARG A 220 8.97 16.48 4.66
N ILE A 221 9.16 16.97 5.90
CA ILE A 221 10.25 17.88 6.23
C ILE A 221 11.58 17.10 6.36
N VAL A 222 11.56 15.89 6.94
CA VAL A 222 12.72 14.98 6.97
C VAL A 222 13.25 14.72 5.56
N ASP A 223 12.38 14.34 4.61
CA ASP A 223 12.78 14.06 3.24
C ASP A 223 13.27 15.32 2.51
N PHE A 224 12.55 16.44 2.59
CA PHE A 224 12.97 17.74 2.06
C PHE A 224 14.37 18.19 2.53
N VAL A 225 14.69 17.99 3.81
CA VAL A 225 16.01 18.31 4.36
C VAL A 225 17.05 17.28 3.95
N ALA A 226 16.71 15.98 3.94
CA ALA A 226 17.61 14.89 3.55
C ALA A 226 17.98 14.95 2.06
N GLU A 227 17.04 15.22 1.17
CA GLU A 227 17.25 15.45 -0.27
C GLU A 227 18.25 16.59 -0.50
N LYS A 228 18.04 17.74 0.16
CA LYS A 228 18.95 18.89 0.08
C LYS A 228 20.34 18.56 0.65
N PHE A 229 20.42 17.79 1.75
CA PHE A 229 21.69 17.34 2.34
C PHE A 229 22.44 16.37 1.42
N LEU A 230 21.72 15.45 0.78
CA LEU A 230 22.24 14.48 -0.17
C LEU A 230 22.72 15.15 -1.47
N ALA A 231 21.99 16.17 -1.95
CA ALA A 231 22.36 16.96 -3.12
C ALA A 231 23.66 17.77 -2.90
N GLU A 232 23.80 18.43 -1.74
CA GLU A 232 24.97 19.26 -1.40
C GLU A 232 26.18 18.42 -0.96
N HIS A 233 25.98 17.49 -0.03
CA HIS A 233 27.07 16.79 0.69
C HIS A 233 27.30 15.34 0.27
N ARG A 234 26.40 14.75 -0.55
CA ARG A 234 26.43 13.33 -0.95
C ARG A 234 26.32 12.33 0.21
N ILE A 235 25.70 12.76 1.31
CA ILE A 235 25.39 11.97 2.50
C ILE A 235 23.87 11.97 2.65
N ASP A 236 23.26 10.81 2.82
CA ASP A 236 21.83 10.69 3.15
C ASP A 236 21.69 10.43 4.66
N PRO A 237 21.21 11.41 5.45
CA PRO A 237 21.11 11.26 6.90
C PRO A 237 20.08 10.21 7.34
N ARG A 238 19.16 9.79 6.45
CA ARG A 238 18.16 8.74 6.73
C ARG A 238 18.79 7.32 6.79
N LYS A 239 20.10 7.20 6.55
CA LYS A 239 20.85 5.93 6.56
C LYS A 239 21.62 5.67 7.86
N ASP A 240 21.74 6.67 8.73
CA ASP A 240 22.24 6.52 10.10
C ASP A 240 21.09 6.79 11.05
N GLU A 241 20.85 5.91 12.02
CA GLU A 241 19.67 6.03 12.89
C GLU A 241 19.76 7.22 13.86
N SER A 242 20.97 7.64 14.24
CA SER A 242 21.19 8.77 15.16
C SER A 242 21.04 10.09 14.42
N ASP A 243 21.58 10.20 13.21
CA ASP A 243 21.37 11.37 12.33
C ASP A 243 19.88 11.48 11.94
N LEU A 244 19.17 10.36 11.74
CA LEU A 244 17.73 10.32 11.49
C LEU A 244 16.90 10.77 12.71
N GLN A 245 17.22 10.35 13.94
CA GLN A 245 16.47 10.83 15.13
C GLN A 245 16.64 12.34 15.32
N ARG A 246 17.86 12.89 15.16
CA ARG A 246 18.07 14.34 15.19
C ARG A 246 17.29 15.07 14.09
N LEU A 247 17.19 14.47 12.91
CA LEU A 247 16.45 15.05 11.79
C LEU A 247 14.93 15.02 12.00
N LEU A 248 14.39 13.98 12.62
CA LEU A 248 12.98 13.92 13.05
C LEU A 248 12.66 15.01 14.08
N HIS A 249 13.58 15.27 15.03
CA HIS A 249 13.44 16.33 16.03
C HIS A 249 13.39 17.72 15.38
N GLU A 250 14.36 18.05 14.51
CA GLU A 250 14.40 19.30 13.75
C GLU A 250 13.19 19.47 12.82
N ALA A 251 12.65 18.38 12.27
CA ALA A 251 11.45 18.39 11.45
C ALA A 251 10.18 18.75 12.25
N GLU A 252 10.00 18.16 13.44
CA GLU A 252 8.86 18.49 14.30
C GLU A 252 8.92 19.95 14.79
N ASP A 253 10.10 20.43 15.18
CA ASP A 253 10.30 21.84 15.57
C ASP A 253 10.09 22.80 14.39
N ALA A 254 10.49 22.43 13.16
CA ALA A 254 10.20 23.20 11.96
C ALA A 254 8.69 23.29 11.68
N LYS A 255 7.95 22.17 11.78
CA LYS A 255 6.48 22.14 11.67
C LYS A 255 5.80 23.02 12.73
N ARG A 256 6.25 22.93 13.98
CA ARG A 256 5.77 23.76 15.11
C ARG A 256 6.07 25.25 14.89
N ALA A 257 7.23 25.59 14.32
CA ALA A 257 7.58 26.96 13.97
C ALA A 257 6.71 27.51 12.81
N LEU A 258 6.48 26.74 11.76
CA LEU A 258 5.65 27.12 10.60
C LEU A 258 4.16 27.27 10.93
N THR A 259 3.69 26.60 11.98
CA THR A 259 2.36 26.85 12.56
C THR A 259 2.20 28.31 13.01
N LEU A 260 3.28 28.95 13.49
CA LEU A 260 3.28 30.33 14.01
C LEU A 260 3.90 31.36 13.05
N ARG A 261 4.70 30.94 12.06
CA ARG A 261 5.49 31.81 11.16
C ARG A 261 5.26 31.45 9.70
N SER A 262 5.52 32.39 8.79
CA SER A 262 5.49 32.15 7.34
C SER A 262 6.71 31.40 6.81
N GLU A 263 7.81 31.36 7.57
CA GLU A 263 9.04 30.64 7.21
C GLU A 263 9.82 30.18 8.45
N VAL A 264 10.71 29.21 8.26
CA VAL A 264 11.68 28.72 9.25
C VAL A 264 13.04 28.44 8.59
N GLN A 265 14.12 28.70 9.35
CA GLN A 265 15.49 28.36 8.99
C GLN A 265 15.85 27.05 9.71
N ILE A 266 16.06 25.97 8.96
CA ILE A 266 16.42 24.63 9.48
C ILE A 266 17.95 24.49 9.45
N HIS A 267 18.55 24.01 10.55
CA HIS A 267 19.98 24.04 10.79
C HIS A 267 20.54 22.64 11.10
N PHE A 268 20.56 21.77 10.10
CA PHE A 268 20.88 20.35 10.29
C PHE A 268 22.36 19.99 10.07
N ALA A 269 22.85 18.99 10.81
CA ALA A 269 24.23 18.50 10.72
C ALA A 269 24.30 16.97 10.83
N ALA A 270 24.98 16.35 9.86
CA ALA A 270 25.14 14.90 9.70
C ALA A 270 26.50 14.59 9.06
N GLY A 271 27.13 13.46 9.39
CA GLY A 271 28.41 13.03 8.81
C GLY A 271 29.55 14.09 8.82
N GLY A 272 29.58 14.98 9.83
CA GLY A 272 30.55 16.08 9.92
C GLY A 272 30.32 17.26 8.96
N LYS A 273 29.21 17.26 8.21
CA LYS A 273 28.75 18.34 7.33
C LYS A 273 27.61 19.13 7.97
N ARG A 274 27.27 20.29 7.40
CA ARG A 274 26.22 21.18 7.89
C ARG A 274 25.42 21.73 6.71
N LEU A 275 24.11 21.61 6.78
CA LEU A 275 23.16 22.25 5.88
C LEU A 275 22.48 23.40 6.63
N ARG A 276 22.22 24.49 5.91
CA ARG A 276 21.24 25.51 6.32
C ARG A 276 20.25 25.65 5.18
N THR A 277 18.98 25.40 5.44
CA THR A 277 17.94 25.61 4.43
C THR A 277 16.77 26.41 5.00
N THR A 278 16.00 27.02 4.11
CA THR A 278 14.77 27.72 4.47
C THR A 278 13.62 26.85 3.98
N LEU A 279 12.56 26.76 4.79
CA LEU A 279 11.27 26.20 4.40
C LEU A 279 10.22 27.28 4.63
N SER A 280 9.40 27.58 3.62
CA SER A 280 8.24 28.47 3.77
C SER A 280 6.98 27.68 4.11
N ARG A 281 5.95 28.35 4.64
CA ARG A 281 4.65 27.73 4.91
C ARG A 281 4.01 27.24 3.61
N ASP A 282 3.98 28.08 2.59
CA ASP A 282 3.41 27.76 1.26
C ASP A 282 4.07 26.51 0.64
N GLU A 283 5.40 26.38 0.79
CA GLU A 283 6.18 25.21 0.36
C GLU A 283 5.86 23.97 1.21
N PHE A 284 5.76 24.10 2.54
CA PHE A 284 5.36 23.03 3.46
C PHE A 284 3.93 22.53 3.20
N GLU A 285 2.97 23.43 2.98
CA GLU A 285 1.59 23.10 2.66
C GLU A 285 1.49 22.45 1.26
N THR A 286 2.31 22.88 0.30
CA THR A 286 2.45 22.20 -1.00
C THR A 286 3.03 20.79 -0.86
N LEU A 287 4.07 20.62 -0.03
CA LEU A 287 4.72 19.31 0.24
C LEU A 287 3.83 18.33 1.02
N THR A 288 2.71 18.78 1.59
CA THR A 288 1.83 17.99 2.49
C THR A 288 0.36 18.00 2.07
N GLY A 289 0.01 18.61 0.92
CA GLY A 289 -1.37 18.79 0.47
C GLY A 289 -2.16 17.48 0.28
N ASP A 290 -1.51 16.38 -0.11
CA ASP A 290 -2.15 15.06 -0.23
C ASP A 290 -2.56 14.47 1.14
N LEU A 291 -1.84 14.84 2.21
CA LEU A 291 -2.18 14.45 3.58
C LEU A 291 -3.40 15.24 4.08
N LEU A 292 -3.48 16.53 3.73
CA LEU A 292 -4.67 17.34 3.98
C LEU A 292 -5.88 16.83 3.18
N ASP A 293 -5.72 16.53 1.89
CA ASP A 293 -6.79 15.96 1.05
C ASP A 293 -7.35 14.65 1.63
N ARG A 294 -6.51 13.77 2.23
CA ARG A 294 -6.98 12.57 2.95
C ARG A 294 -7.91 12.92 4.11
N THR A 295 -7.59 13.94 4.92
CA THR A 295 -8.47 14.41 6.01
C THR A 295 -9.77 15.03 5.48
N GLN A 296 -9.69 15.83 4.40
CA GLN A 296 -10.84 16.46 3.74
C GLN A 296 -11.83 15.42 3.23
N LEU A 297 -11.35 14.45 2.44
CA LEU A 297 -12.18 13.43 1.79
C LEU A 297 -12.84 12.50 2.81
N THR A 298 -12.17 12.24 3.93
CA THR A 298 -12.68 11.47 5.07
C THR A 298 -13.74 12.25 5.84
N THR A 299 -13.52 13.54 6.10
CA THR A 299 -14.52 14.44 6.72
C THR A 299 -15.79 14.53 5.88
N GLN A 300 -15.65 14.75 4.56
CA GLN A 300 -16.79 14.72 3.63
C GLN A 300 -17.45 13.34 3.52
N ARG A 301 -16.73 12.24 3.84
CA ARG A 301 -17.30 10.88 3.89
C ARG A 301 -18.17 10.70 5.13
N VAL A 302 -17.78 11.19 6.30
CA VAL A 302 -18.60 11.13 7.52
C VAL A 302 -19.94 11.85 7.31
N LEU A 303 -19.92 13.06 6.74
CA LEU A 303 -21.16 13.81 6.48
C LEU A 303 -22.09 13.06 5.51
N ARG A 304 -21.55 12.42 4.46
CA ARG A 304 -22.36 11.56 3.56
C ARG A 304 -22.87 10.29 4.24
N GLU A 305 -22.07 9.63 5.08
CA GLU A 305 -22.50 8.41 5.79
C GLU A 305 -23.47 8.73 6.96
N ALA A 306 -23.54 9.99 7.41
CA ALA A 306 -24.52 10.51 8.37
C ALA A 306 -25.77 11.13 7.72
N GLU A 307 -25.85 11.18 6.39
CA GLU A 307 -26.89 11.89 5.61
C GLU A 307 -27.03 13.38 5.97
N ARG A 308 -25.93 14.04 6.36
CA ARG A 308 -25.87 15.46 6.74
C ARG A 308 -25.06 16.32 5.78
N SER A 309 -25.27 17.64 5.84
CA SER A 309 -24.47 18.66 5.16
C SER A 309 -23.71 19.53 6.16
N TRP A 310 -22.81 20.40 5.68
CA TRP A 310 -22.16 21.40 6.52
C TRP A 310 -23.13 22.39 7.20
N LYS A 311 -24.36 22.54 6.68
CA LYS A 311 -25.39 23.41 7.26
C LYS A 311 -26.11 22.79 8.46
N ASP A 312 -25.92 21.49 8.67
CA ASP A 312 -26.48 20.72 9.79
C ASP A 312 -25.55 20.71 11.00
N ILE A 313 -24.48 21.52 11.01
CA ILE A 313 -23.42 21.51 12.03
C ILE A 313 -23.41 22.88 12.72
N ASP A 314 -23.52 22.88 14.05
CA ASP A 314 -23.45 24.10 14.86
C ASP A 314 -22.01 24.49 15.19
N ARG A 315 -21.12 23.51 15.37
CA ARG A 315 -19.72 23.72 15.83
C ARG A 315 -18.73 22.74 15.21
N LEU A 316 -17.52 23.24 15.00
CA LEU A 316 -16.34 22.48 14.62
C LEU A 316 -15.38 22.47 15.83
N LEU A 317 -15.16 21.31 16.45
CA LEU A 317 -14.25 21.15 17.58
C LEU A 317 -12.92 20.56 17.08
N LEU A 318 -11.81 21.28 17.28
CA LEU A 318 -10.47 20.82 16.89
C LEU A 318 -9.77 20.13 18.07
N VAL A 319 -9.24 18.94 17.80
CA VAL A 319 -8.56 18.08 18.79
C VAL A 319 -7.24 17.56 18.19
N GLY A 320 -6.28 17.25 19.07
CA GLY A 320 -4.97 16.73 18.69
C GLY A 320 -4.03 17.84 18.21
N GLY A 321 -2.78 17.83 18.68
CA GLY A 321 -1.84 18.94 18.48
C GLY A 321 -1.50 19.29 17.02
N SER A 322 -1.79 18.42 16.04
CA SER A 322 -1.55 18.73 14.61
C SER A 322 -2.72 19.49 13.97
N SER A 323 -3.91 19.51 14.58
CA SER A 323 -5.03 20.38 14.17
C SER A 323 -4.71 21.87 14.28
N ARG A 324 -3.64 22.22 15.00
CA ARG A 324 -3.14 23.60 15.19
C ARG A 324 -2.58 24.23 13.90
N MET A 325 -2.26 23.44 12.86
CA MET A 325 -1.70 23.94 11.60
C MET A 325 -2.75 24.79 10.84
N PRO A 326 -2.44 26.03 10.40
CA PRO A 326 -3.43 26.96 9.82
C PRO A 326 -4.25 26.38 8.67
N MET A 327 -3.60 25.64 7.75
CA MET A 327 -4.22 24.90 6.64
C MET A 327 -5.42 24.03 7.05
N VAL A 328 -5.43 23.48 8.28
CA VAL A 328 -6.51 22.63 8.79
C VAL A 328 -7.75 23.47 9.11
N SER A 329 -7.58 24.55 9.88
CA SER A 329 -8.66 25.50 10.14
C SER A 329 -9.16 26.16 8.86
N GLU A 330 -8.26 26.64 8.00
CA GLU A 330 -8.62 27.34 6.77
C GLU A 330 -9.38 26.43 5.80
N MET A 331 -9.00 25.15 5.69
CA MET A 331 -9.77 24.13 4.97
C MET A 331 -11.19 23.97 5.54
N LEU A 332 -11.32 23.75 6.85
CA LEU A 332 -12.60 23.46 7.48
C LEU A 332 -13.56 24.66 7.44
N GLU A 333 -13.08 25.87 7.71
CA GLU A 333 -13.88 27.10 7.63
C GLU A 333 -14.32 27.39 6.19
N LYS A 334 -13.43 27.20 5.20
CA LYS A 334 -13.74 27.34 3.76
C LYS A 334 -14.75 26.32 3.24
N LEU A 335 -14.75 25.09 3.75
CA LEU A 335 -15.68 24.04 3.35
C LEU A 335 -17.07 24.20 4.01
N SER A 336 -17.10 24.69 5.24
CA SER A 336 -18.31 24.74 6.07
C SER A 336 -19.04 26.08 6.05
N GLY A 337 -18.31 27.19 5.91
CA GLY A 337 -18.82 28.54 6.21
C GLY A 337 -18.92 28.84 7.72
N LEU A 338 -18.45 27.94 8.59
CA LEU A 338 -18.39 28.12 10.04
C LEU A 338 -17.01 28.65 10.46
N GLN A 339 -16.87 29.04 11.73
CA GLN A 339 -15.59 29.29 12.38
C GLN A 339 -15.23 28.09 13.27
N VAL A 340 -13.95 27.76 13.42
CA VAL A 340 -13.54 26.70 14.35
C VAL A 340 -13.70 27.17 15.80
N ASP A 341 -14.26 26.31 16.65
CA ASP A 341 -14.36 26.59 18.08
C ASP A 341 -12.97 26.49 18.72
N ARG A 342 -12.71 27.34 19.72
CA ARG A 342 -11.42 27.51 20.39
C ARG A 342 -11.58 27.62 21.91
N SER A 343 -12.70 27.17 22.48
CA SER A 343 -12.83 27.06 23.94
C SER A 343 -11.91 25.95 24.47
N LEU A 344 -12.00 24.75 23.87
CA LEU A 344 -11.19 23.60 24.23
C LEU A 344 -9.69 23.82 23.96
N SER A 345 -8.87 23.33 24.87
CA SER A 345 -7.44 23.05 24.66
C SER A 345 -7.28 21.75 23.86
N PRO A 346 -6.77 21.78 22.59
CA PRO A 346 -6.70 20.59 21.73
C PRO A 346 -5.81 19.46 22.26
N ASP A 347 -4.93 19.75 23.23
CA ASP A 347 -4.01 18.79 23.84
C ASP A 347 -4.51 18.25 25.20
N GLU A 348 -5.56 18.83 25.80
CA GLU A 348 -6.04 18.47 27.15
C GLU A 348 -7.49 17.99 27.19
N ALA A 349 -8.35 18.43 26.26
CA ALA A 349 -9.78 18.15 26.25
C ALA A 349 -10.12 16.66 26.33
N VAL A 350 -9.32 15.82 25.66
CA VAL A 350 -9.48 14.36 25.63
C VAL A 350 -9.27 13.75 27.03
N ALA A 351 -8.18 14.10 27.72
CA ALA A 351 -7.92 13.61 29.08
C ALA A 351 -8.93 14.19 30.09
N HIS A 352 -9.34 15.45 29.92
CA HIS A 352 -10.34 16.10 30.78
C HIS A 352 -11.69 15.38 30.68
N GLY A 353 -12.16 15.09 29.46
CA GLY A 353 -13.37 14.32 29.23
C GLY A 353 -13.29 12.89 29.77
N ALA A 354 -12.15 12.21 29.59
CA ALA A 354 -11.89 10.90 30.17
C ALA A 354 -11.92 10.93 31.71
N ALA A 355 -11.44 12.00 32.34
CA ALA A 355 -11.46 12.16 33.79
C ALA A 355 -12.88 12.43 34.31
N VAL A 356 -13.67 13.25 33.61
CA VAL A 356 -15.09 13.46 33.89
C VAL A 356 -15.88 12.14 33.78
N TYR A 357 -15.61 11.35 32.73
CA TYR A 357 -16.21 10.02 32.56
C TYR A 357 -15.81 9.05 33.69
N ALA A 358 -14.51 8.96 34.02
CA ALA A 358 -14.01 8.13 35.12
C ALA A 358 -14.62 8.52 36.49
N ARG A 359 -14.81 9.83 36.71
CA ARG A 359 -15.47 10.34 37.92
C ARG A 359 -16.95 10.00 37.95
N TRP A 360 -17.66 10.04 36.81
CA TRP A 360 -19.07 9.64 36.75
C TRP A 360 -19.24 8.13 36.98
N LEU A 361 -18.49 7.26 36.29
CA LEU A 361 -18.54 5.80 36.46
C LEU A 361 -18.31 5.32 37.91
N THR A 362 -17.65 6.14 38.74
CA THR A 362 -17.39 5.85 40.16
C THR A 362 -18.35 6.57 41.12
N SER A 363 -19.24 7.43 40.63
CA SER A 363 -20.17 8.25 41.43
C SER A 363 -21.57 7.66 41.59
N ASP A 364 -21.91 6.57 40.90
CA ASP A 364 -23.21 5.85 40.94
C ASP A 364 -23.55 5.18 42.31
N ARG A 365 -22.99 5.69 43.41
CA ARG A 365 -23.35 5.33 44.79
C ARG A 365 -24.20 6.40 45.51
N VAL A 366 -24.70 7.40 44.78
CA VAL A 366 -25.59 8.44 45.32
C VAL A 366 -26.81 8.60 44.41
N GLU A 367 -28.01 8.35 44.95
CA GLU A 367 -29.27 8.49 44.22
C GLU A 367 -29.55 9.96 43.84
N ALA A 368 -30.33 10.16 42.76
CA ALA A 368 -30.86 11.45 42.29
C ALA A 368 -29.88 12.46 41.64
N THR A 369 -28.82 11.98 40.97
CA THR A 369 -28.10 12.78 39.95
C THR A 369 -28.62 12.42 38.54
N PRO A 370 -28.81 13.37 37.60
CA PRO A 370 -29.13 13.04 36.20
C PRO A 370 -28.02 12.19 35.56
N THR A 371 -28.37 10.97 35.16
CA THR A 371 -27.43 10.02 34.55
C THR A 371 -26.98 10.53 33.18
N MET A 372 -25.66 10.60 32.95
CA MET A 372 -25.13 10.88 31.62
C MET A 372 -25.40 9.69 30.68
N SER A 373 -25.55 9.94 29.39
CA SER A 373 -25.95 8.94 28.40
C SER A 373 -25.06 9.07 27.17
N ILE A 374 -23.97 8.32 27.14
CA ILE A 374 -23.07 8.22 25.99
C ILE A 374 -23.58 7.12 25.07
N ARG A 375 -23.68 7.39 23.77
CA ARG A 375 -24.06 6.40 22.76
C ARG A 375 -23.10 6.45 21.58
N ASN A 376 -22.13 5.54 21.58
CA ASN A 376 -21.15 5.40 20.51
C ASN A 376 -21.74 4.66 19.30
N VAL A 377 -20.98 4.57 18.22
CA VAL A 377 -21.22 3.65 17.08
C VAL A 377 -20.00 2.74 16.86
N ASN A 378 -20.15 1.62 16.15
CA ASN A 378 -19.00 0.85 15.67
C ASN A 378 -18.37 1.50 14.42
N SER A 379 -17.05 1.57 14.38
CA SER A 379 -16.27 2.20 13.29
C SER A 379 -16.18 1.36 12.01
N HIS A 380 -16.29 0.04 12.14
CA HIS A 380 -16.08 -0.93 11.05
C HIS A 380 -17.22 -1.95 10.95
N ASP A 381 -17.40 -2.51 9.75
CA ASP A 381 -18.34 -3.61 9.51
C ASP A 381 -17.88 -4.89 10.23
N LEU A 382 -18.63 -5.36 11.23
CA LEU A 382 -18.43 -6.70 11.78
C LEU A 382 -19.00 -7.75 10.82
N GLY A 383 -18.23 -8.78 10.51
CA GLY A 383 -18.66 -9.88 9.64
C GLY A 383 -18.11 -11.24 10.05
N VAL A 384 -18.61 -12.27 9.38
CA VAL A 384 -18.16 -13.65 9.51
C VAL A 384 -17.65 -14.15 8.17
N LEU A 385 -16.46 -14.76 8.16
CA LEU A 385 -15.93 -15.46 6.99
C LEU A 385 -16.53 -16.87 6.88
N GLY A 386 -17.44 -17.03 5.91
CA GLY A 386 -17.96 -18.32 5.46
C GLY A 386 -17.43 -18.73 4.08
N VAL A 387 -17.74 -19.95 3.66
CA VAL A 387 -17.47 -20.46 2.30
C VAL A 387 -18.81 -20.76 1.61
N GLU A 388 -19.01 -20.16 0.44
CA GLU A 388 -20.20 -20.32 -0.38
C GLU A 388 -20.19 -21.71 -1.06
N ARG A 389 -21.03 -22.65 -0.59
CA ARG A 389 -21.02 -24.06 -1.04
C ARG A 389 -21.19 -24.26 -2.55
N SER A 390 -21.87 -23.33 -3.24
CA SER A 390 -22.11 -23.36 -4.68
C SER A 390 -20.92 -22.91 -5.53
N THR A 391 -19.99 -22.13 -4.97
CA THR A 391 -18.87 -21.51 -5.72
C THR A 391 -17.49 -21.87 -5.16
N GLY A 392 -17.43 -22.41 -3.95
CA GLY A 392 -16.19 -22.64 -3.19
C GLY A 392 -15.51 -21.36 -2.69
N ARG A 393 -16.08 -20.17 -2.94
CA ARG A 393 -15.46 -18.88 -2.63
C ARG A 393 -15.72 -18.46 -1.19
N GLN A 394 -14.75 -17.78 -0.57
CA GLN A 394 -14.97 -17.09 0.70
C GLN A 394 -15.92 -15.91 0.52
N ARG A 395 -16.79 -15.70 1.52
CA ARG A 395 -17.74 -14.59 1.60
C ARG A 395 -17.80 -14.04 3.01
N ARG A 396 -17.85 -12.72 3.13
CA ARG A 396 -18.19 -12.02 4.38
C ARG A 396 -19.70 -11.97 4.54
N GLN A 397 -20.26 -12.78 5.44
CA GLN A 397 -21.60 -12.53 5.95
C GLN A 397 -21.55 -11.28 6.82
N LEU A 398 -22.16 -10.18 6.37
CA LEU A 398 -22.24 -8.95 7.16
C LEU A 398 -23.14 -9.17 8.39
N MET A 399 -22.56 -8.96 9.57
CA MET A 399 -23.27 -8.96 10.83
C MET A 399 -23.72 -7.53 11.15
N ILE A 400 -22.86 -6.72 11.75
CA ILE A 400 -23.21 -5.37 12.21
C ILE A 400 -22.47 -4.39 11.28
N GLY A 401 -23.20 -3.58 10.50
CA GLY A 401 -22.57 -2.58 9.62
C GLY A 401 -21.90 -1.47 10.43
N ARG A 402 -20.89 -0.79 9.87
CA ARG A 402 -20.34 0.41 10.52
C ARG A 402 -21.40 1.49 10.74
N ASN A 403 -21.13 2.40 11.68
CA ASN A 403 -22.05 3.42 12.16
C ASN A 403 -23.38 2.87 12.75
N THR A 404 -23.41 1.59 13.16
CA THR A 404 -24.52 1.07 13.97
C THR A 404 -24.34 1.56 15.42
N PRO A 405 -25.35 2.19 16.05
CA PRO A 405 -25.27 2.61 17.44
C PRO A 405 -25.04 1.44 18.41
N LEU A 406 -24.28 1.69 19.46
CA LEU A 406 -23.91 0.75 20.51
C LEU A 406 -24.69 1.04 21.81
N PRO A 407 -24.93 0.03 22.67
CA PRO A 407 -24.62 -1.38 22.48
C PRO A 407 -25.57 -2.02 21.45
N THR A 408 -25.13 -3.09 20.78
CA THR A 408 -25.96 -3.76 19.77
C THR A 408 -25.63 -5.24 19.62
N ALA A 409 -26.64 -6.02 19.25
CA ALA A 409 -26.57 -7.47 19.15
C ALA A 409 -27.17 -7.97 17.83
N LYS A 410 -26.54 -8.98 17.20
CA LYS A 410 -27.10 -9.65 16.03
C LYS A 410 -26.80 -11.15 16.04
N SER A 411 -27.85 -11.94 15.85
CA SER A 411 -27.81 -13.41 15.77
C SER A 411 -27.81 -13.90 14.33
N HIS A 412 -27.12 -15.02 14.07
CA HIS A 412 -27.21 -15.74 12.80
C HIS A 412 -27.09 -17.25 13.04
N VAL A 413 -27.78 -18.06 12.23
CA VAL A 413 -27.83 -19.51 12.38
C VAL A 413 -26.79 -20.18 11.50
N PHE A 414 -25.80 -20.82 12.13
CA PHE A 414 -24.76 -21.63 11.49
C PHE A 414 -25.12 -23.11 11.65
N PRO A 415 -25.67 -23.78 10.62
CA PRO A 415 -26.12 -25.15 10.74
C PRO A 415 -24.95 -26.16 10.73
N THR A 416 -25.11 -27.29 11.43
CA THR A 416 -24.15 -28.41 11.33
C THR A 416 -24.05 -28.91 9.89
N LEU A 417 -22.85 -29.25 9.46
CA LEU A 417 -22.55 -29.66 8.08
C LEU A 417 -22.78 -31.17 7.88
N LYS A 418 -22.56 -31.97 8.93
CA LYS A 418 -22.72 -33.43 8.97
C LYS A 418 -23.41 -33.88 10.27
N GLU A 419 -23.85 -35.14 10.30
CA GLU A 419 -24.36 -35.81 11.50
C GLU A 419 -23.23 -36.02 12.53
N ASN A 420 -23.58 -36.01 13.82
CA ASN A 420 -22.64 -36.16 14.94
C ASN A 420 -21.41 -35.22 14.87
N GLN A 421 -21.61 -34.01 14.34
CA GLN A 421 -20.59 -32.98 14.30
C GLN A 421 -20.37 -32.40 15.71
N GLY A 422 -19.22 -32.68 16.32
CA GLY A 422 -18.89 -32.28 17.70
C GLY A 422 -18.57 -30.78 17.93
N SER A 423 -18.33 -30.00 16.87
CA SER A 423 -18.08 -28.55 16.99
C SER A 423 -18.50 -27.72 15.77
N VAL A 424 -18.72 -26.41 15.97
CA VAL A 424 -18.89 -25.40 14.91
C VAL A 424 -17.87 -24.29 15.12
N VAL A 425 -17.10 -23.96 14.07
CA VAL A 425 -16.11 -22.87 14.07
C VAL A 425 -16.66 -21.69 13.27
N VAL A 426 -16.57 -20.49 13.83
CA VAL A 426 -17.00 -19.24 13.20
C VAL A 426 -15.82 -18.27 13.18
N ASN A 427 -15.35 -17.89 11.98
CA ASN A 427 -14.23 -16.97 11.80
C ASN A 427 -14.76 -15.53 11.79
N VAL A 428 -14.33 -14.70 12.74
CA VAL A 428 -14.86 -13.35 12.96
C VAL A 428 -13.89 -12.30 12.43
N ILE A 429 -14.40 -11.39 11.61
CA ILE A 429 -13.63 -10.35 10.93
C ILE A 429 -14.28 -8.98 11.05
N GLU A 430 -13.47 -7.93 10.90
CA GLU A 430 -13.87 -6.53 11.01
C GLU A 430 -13.35 -5.72 9.83
N GLY A 431 -14.22 -4.95 9.17
CA GLY A 431 -13.93 -4.24 7.93
C GLY A 431 -13.88 -5.17 6.70
N GLY A 432 -13.03 -4.82 5.73
CA GLY A 432 -12.85 -5.53 4.47
C GLY A 432 -14.05 -5.48 3.50
N ASP A 433 -13.93 -6.24 2.41
CA ASP A 433 -14.91 -6.30 1.31
C ASP A 433 -15.94 -7.45 1.47
N ALA A 434 -16.75 -7.70 0.44
CA ALA A 434 -17.75 -8.77 0.42
C ALA A 434 -17.16 -10.20 0.34
N SER A 435 -15.89 -10.34 -0.02
CA SER A 435 -15.09 -11.58 0.13
C SER A 435 -14.58 -11.74 1.57
N GLY A 436 -14.45 -10.63 2.29
CA GLY A 436 -13.70 -10.50 3.55
C GLY A 436 -12.21 -10.17 3.33
N ASN A 437 -11.82 -9.83 2.11
CA ASN A 437 -10.49 -9.35 1.78
C ASN A 437 -10.27 -7.96 2.41
N GLN A 438 -9.02 -7.64 2.79
CA GLN A 438 -8.67 -6.40 3.53
C GLN A 438 -9.41 -6.22 4.87
N SER A 439 -9.93 -7.30 5.47
CA SER A 439 -10.50 -7.27 6.82
C SER A 439 -9.42 -7.51 7.88
N THR A 440 -9.63 -6.97 9.08
CA THR A 440 -8.90 -7.40 10.27
C THR A 440 -9.53 -8.70 10.78
N ALA A 441 -8.73 -9.74 10.99
CA ALA A 441 -9.20 -10.91 11.74
C ALA A 441 -9.33 -10.54 13.22
N ILE A 442 -10.53 -10.64 13.80
CA ILE A 442 -10.71 -10.52 15.25
C ILE A 442 -10.27 -11.83 15.90
N GLY A 443 -10.74 -12.96 15.36
CA GLY A 443 -10.43 -14.28 15.90
C GLY A 443 -11.38 -15.39 15.46
N LYS A 444 -11.31 -16.52 16.15
CA LYS A 444 -12.20 -17.67 15.95
C LYS A 444 -13.09 -17.89 17.17
N CYS A 445 -14.34 -18.23 16.91
CA CYS A 445 -15.31 -18.63 17.93
C CYS A 445 -15.63 -20.11 17.71
N VAL A 446 -15.30 -20.97 18.68
CA VAL A 446 -15.47 -22.43 18.55
C VAL A 446 -16.53 -22.94 19.52
N VAL A 447 -17.71 -23.27 18.98
CA VAL A 447 -18.74 -24.00 19.73
C VAL A 447 -18.29 -25.44 19.86
N GLN A 448 -17.67 -25.81 20.98
CA GLN A 448 -17.24 -27.18 21.28
C GLN A 448 -18.34 -27.95 22.04
N GLY A 449 -18.22 -29.29 22.10
CA GLY A 449 -19.09 -30.13 22.93
C GLY A 449 -20.54 -30.23 22.45
N LEU A 450 -20.77 -30.14 21.14
CA LEU A 450 -22.08 -30.39 20.54
C LEU A 450 -22.50 -31.85 20.85
N PRO A 451 -23.73 -32.10 21.36
CA PRO A 451 -24.17 -33.45 21.72
C PRO A 451 -24.11 -34.48 20.58
N GLU A 452 -23.82 -35.73 20.95
CA GLU A 452 -24.01 -36.89 20.09
C GLU A 452 -25.50 -37.08 19.74
N GLY A 453 -25.77 -37.70 18.59
CA GLY A 453 -27.12 -37.88 18.05
C GLY A 453 -27.68 -36.67 17.29
N LEU A 454 -26.93 -35.56 17.18
CA LEU A 454 -27.37 -34.40 16.40
C LEU A 454 -27.30 -34.66 14.88
N PRO A 455 -28.42 -34.48 14.14
CA PRO A 455 -28.42 -34.66 12.69
C PRO A 455 -27.67 -33.53 11.97
N ALA A 456 -27.32 -33.77 10.71
CA ALA A 456 -26.86 -32.72 9.80
C ALA A 456 -27.93 -31.63 9.65
N LYS A 457 -27.51 -30.39 9.42
CA LYS A 457 -28.36 -29.18 9.36
C LYS A 457 -29.01 -28.78 10.70
N THR A 458 -28.56 -29.32 11.84
CA THR A 458 -28.98 -28.83 13.16
C THR A 458 -28.60 -27.35 13.31
N PRO A 459 -29.52 -26.45 13.68
CA PRO A 459 -29.21 -25.04 13.85
C PRO A 459 -28.34 -24.80 15.09
N VAL A 460 -27.22 -24.10 14.93
CA VAL A 460 -26.48 -23.46 16.02
C VAL A 460 -26.58 -21.95 15.81
N GLU A 461 -27.31 -21.28 16.70
CA GLU A 461 -27.49 -19.83 16.65
C GLU A 461 -26.32 -19.15 17.35
N VAL A 462 -25.64 -18.24 16.65
CA VAL A 462 -24.48 -17.50 17.19
C VAL A 462 -24.81 -16.01 17.17
N THR A 463 -24.72 -15.40 18.35
CA THR A 463 -25.04 -13.99 18.61
C THR A 463 -23.76 -13.22 18.87
N PHE A 464 -23.61 -12.13 18.14
CA PHE A 464 -22.50 -11.19 18.24
C PHE A 464 -22.99 -9.94 18.96
N GLU A 465 -22.32 -9.54 20.03
CA GLU A 465 -22.73 -8.43 20.91
C GLU A 465 -21.57 -7.44 21.07
N TYR A 466 -21.73 -6.22 20.56
CA TYR A 466 -20.84 -5.11 20.92
C TYR A 466 -21.40 -4.38 22.15
N ALA A 467 -20.56 -4.22 23.17
CA ALA A 467 -20.81 -3.32 24.29
C ALA A 467 -20.63 -1.83 23.91
N GLU A 468 -21.02 -0.92 24.79
CA GLU A 468 -20.97 0.55 24.60
C GLU A 468 -19.59 1.11 24.23
N ASN A 469 -18.52 0.44 24.67
CA ASN A 469 -17.12 0.77 24.40
C ASN A 469 -16.53 0.11 23.13
N GLY A 470 -17.37 -0.59 22.35
CA GLY A 470 -16.96 -1.28 21.11
C GLY A 470 -16.26 -2.63 21.33
N ARG A 471 -16.34 -3.22 22.53
CA ARG A 471 -15.80 -4.57 22.82
C ARG A 471 -16.79 -5.67 22.42
N LEU A 472 -16.30 -6.70 21.73
CA LEU A 472 -17.11 -7.79 21.19
C LEU A 472 -17.16 -9.00 22.14
N THR A 473 -18.38 -9.50 22.37
CA THR A 473 -18.67 -10.80 22.98
C THR A 473 -19.42 -11.68 21.97
N VAL A 474 -19.19 -12.99 21.99
CA VAL A 474 -19.91 -13.95 21.12
C VAL A 474 -20.52 -15.06 21.98
N LYS A 475 -21.79 -15.37 21.74
CA LYS A 475 -22.55 -16.42 22.43
C LYS A 475 -23.14 -17.40 21.43
N ALA A 476 -23.23 -18.67 21.79
CA ALA A 476 -23.89 -19.71 21.02
C ALA A 476 -25.08 -20.31 21.77
N TRP A 477 -26.13 -20.64 21.01
CA TRP A 477 -27.35 -21.27 21.48
C TRP A 477 -27.71 -22.44 20.54
N LEU A 478 -28.11 -23.57 21.13
CA LEU A 478 -28.57 -24.75 20.42
C LEU A 478 -30.06 -24.96 20.75
N PRO A 479 -31.01 -24.43 19.93
CA PRO A 479 -32.44 -24.54 20.21
C PRO A 479 -32.91 -25.99 20.44
N THR A 480 -32.41 -26.93 19.64
CA THR A 480 -32.79 -28.35 19.64
C THR A 480 -32.57 -29.06 20.98
N VAL A 481 -31.53 -28.68 21.72
CA VAL A 481 -31.15 -29.30 23.01
C VAL A 481 -31.22 -28.31 24.19
N LYS A 482 -31.68 -27.08 23.95
CA LYS A 482 -31.80 -25.99 24.91
C LYS A 482 -30.50 -25.73 25.71
N LYS A 483 -29.35 -25.75 25.03
CA LYS A 483 -28.02 -25.47 25.61
C LYS A 483 -27.45 -24.15 25.09
N SER A 484 -26.95 -23.32 26.00
CA SER A 484 -26.18 -22.10 25.74
C SER A 484 -24.70 -22.30 26.06
N ALA A 485 -23.81 -21.66 25.31
CA ALA A 485 -22.40 -21.50 25.65
C ALA A 485 -21.96 -20.06 25.31
N THR A 486 -21.36 -19.36 26.26
CA THR A 486 -20.57 -18.16 25.94
C THR A 486 -19.26 -18.64 25.29
N LEU A 487 -18.85 -18.02 24.20
CA LEU A 487 -17.62 -18.38 23.50
C LEU A 487 -16.55 -17.36 23.85
N GLU A 488 -15.41 -17.81 24.37
CA GLU A 488 -14.22 -16.99 24.32
C GLU A 488 -13.75 -16.91 22.86
N ILE A 489 -13.39 -15.70 22.41
CA ILE A 489 -12.85 -15.50 21.08
C ILE A 489 -11.35 -15.84 21.15
N GLU A 490 -10.94 -16.88 20.44
CA GLU A 490 -9.53 -17.18 20.12
C GLU A 490 -9.01 -16.03 19.24
N ARG A 491 -8.51 -14.95 19.85
CA ARG A 491 -8.13 -13.73 19.13
C ARG A 491 -6.92 -13.96 18.23
N ALA A 492 -6.96 -13.36 17.05
CA ALA A 492 -5.89 -13.49 16.06
C ALA A 492 -4.64 -12.65 16.41
N SER A 493 -4.79 -11.66 17.31
CA SER A 493 -3.69 -10.81 17.78
C SER A 493 -3.93 -10.30 19.20
N GLY A 494 -2.93 -9.60 19.75
CA GLY A 494 -2.87 -9.13 21.12
C GLY A 494 -2.30 -10.16 22.10
N LEU A 495 -2.39 -9.86 23.40
CA LEU A 495 -1.86 -10.71 24.46
C LEU A 495 -2.83 -11.86 24.82
N SER A 496 -2.38 -13.10 24.63
CA SER A 496 -2.99 -14.30 25.21
C SER A 496 -2.75 -14.36 26.73
N PRO A 497 -3.49 -15.18 27.51
CA PRO A 497 -3.26 -15.33 28.95
C PRO A 497 -1.83 -15.74 29.31
N GLU A 498 -1.21 -16.59 28.49
CA GLU A 498 0.17 -17.07 28.66
C GLU A 498 1.18 -15.96 28.36
N ARG A 499 0.98 -15.19 27.27
CA ARG A 499 1.79 -14.01 26.96
C ARG A 499 1.67 -12.95 28.07
N TYR A 500 0.46 -12.70 28.57
CA TYR A 500 0.25 -11.79 29.70
C TYR A 500 1.00 -12.26 30.95
N ALA A 501 0.91 -13.54 31.31
CA ALA A 501 1.61 -14.12 32.45
C ALA A 501 3.15 -14.07 32.32
N ALA A 502 3.68 -14.17 31.09
CA ALA A 502 5.11 -14.03 30.81
C ALA A 502 5.59 -12.57 30.87
N TRP A 503 4.81 -11.61 30.35
CA TRP A 503 5.21 -10.20 30.28
C TRP A 503 4.96 -9.40 31.55
N ALA A 504 3.87 -9.66 32.29
CA ALA A 504 3.53 -8.88 33.49
C ALA A 504 4.65 -8.84 34.56
N PRO A 505 5.34 -9.95 34.90
CA PRO A 505 6.46 -9.90 35.85
C PRO A 505 7.67 -9.10 35.32
N ARG A 506 7.92 -9.13 34.01
CA ARG A 506 9.03 -8.40 33.36
C ARG A 506 8.76 -6.89 33.34
N VAL A 507 7.53 -6.49 33.00
CA VAL A 507 7.02 -5.11 33.11
C VAL A 507 7.02 -4.62 34.56
N GLU A 508 6.76 -5.51 35.53
CA GLU A 508 6.84 -5.10 36.93
C GLU A 508 8.28 -4.84 37.38
N ARG A 509 9.23 -5.71 36.99
CA ARG A 509 10.67 -5.51 37.23
C ARG A 509 11.30 -4.34 36.48
N GLY A 510 10.68 -3.85 35.40
CA GLY A 510 11.20 -2.75 34.58
C GLY A 510 12.04 -3.17 33.37
N LEU A 511 11.96 -4.45 32.95
CA LEU A 511 12.66 -5.04 31.79
C LEU A 511 14.21 -4.91 31.80
N PRO A 512 14.90 -5.44 32.83
CA PRO A 512 16.36 -5.42 32.92
C PRO A 512 17.07 -6.29 31.87
N ASP A 513 18.38 -6.09 31.69
CA ASP A 513 19.27 -6.79 30.76
C ASP A 513 19.17 -8.32 30.86
N SER A 514 19.00 -8.84 32.08
CA SER A 514 18.86 -10.27 32.35
C SER A 514 17.53 -10.88 31.86
N ASP A 515 16.52 -10.05 31.61
CA ASP A 515 15.26 -10.49 31.02
C ASP A 515 15.31 -10.47 29.47
N VAL A 516 16.31 -9.86 28.83
CA VAL A 516 16.42 -9.76 27.36
C VAL A 516 17.50 -10.72 26.84
N GLY A 517 17.06 -11.86 26.30
CA GLY A 517 17.96 -12.91 25.78
C GLY A 517 17.80 -14.30 26.43
N ASN A 518 16.93 -14.44 27.44
CA ASN A 518 16.38 -15.75 27.80
C ASN A 518 15.42 -16.23 26.69
N GLU A 519 15.30 -17.56 26.52
CA GLU A 519 14.92 -18.21 25.25
C GLU A 519 13.73 -17.59 24.47
N PRO A 520 13.80 -17.56 23.13
CA PRO A 520 12.67 -17.15 22.31
C PRO A 520 11.47 -18.08 22.58
N VAL A 521 10.32 -17.49 22.91
CA VAL A 521 9.07 -18.24 23.12
C VAL A 521 8.74 -19.00 21.83
N SER A 522 8.96 -20.31 21.86
CA SER A 522 8.89 -21.19 20.69
C SER A 522 7.45 -21.42 20.27
N VAL A 523 6.92 -20.48 19.48
CA VAL A 523 5.62 -20.62 18.81
C VAL A 523 5.72 -21.76 17.80
N SER A 524 5.21 -22.92 18.18
CA SER A 524 5.10 -24.09 17.31
C SER A 524 4.05 -23.85 16.22
N ASN A 525 4.49 -23.24 15.12
CA ASN A 525 3.79 -23.27 13.83
C ASN A 525 3.83 -24.68 13.22
N GLU A 526 3.27 -25.68 13.93
CA GLU A 526 2.94 -26.95 13.30
C GLU A 526 1.77 -26.76 12.33
N PRO A 527 1.85 -27.29 11.09
CA PRO A 527 0.69 -27.42 10.23
C PRO A 527 -0.38 -28.29 10.92
N ILE A 528 -1.65 -27.94 10.74
CA ILE A 528 -2.76 -28.81 11.19
C ILE A 528 -2.83 -30.02 10.24
N GLU A 529 -2.02 -31.03 10.49
CA GLU A 529 -2.01 -32.27 9.71
C GLU A 529 -3.32 -33.05 9.87
N SER A 530 -3.85 -33.54 8.74
CA SER A 530 -5.09 -34.29 8.68
C SER A 530 -4.91 -35.73 9.19
N ARG A 531 -5.03 -35.92 10.51
CA ARG A 531 -5.05 -37.27 11.13
C ARG A 531 -6.32 -38.04 10.75
N SER A 532 -6.23 -38.81 9.67
CA SER A 532 -7.14 -39.93 9.41
C SER A 532 -6.82 -41.10 10.37
N PRO A 533 -7.83 -41.82 10.89
CA PRO A 533 -7.60 -42.88 11.86
C PRO A 533 -7.05 -44.16 11.20
N ALA A 534 -5.93 -44.67 11.70
CA ALA A 534 -5.39 -45.96 11.27
C ALA A 534 -6.07 -47.12 12.01
N VAL A 535 -6.44 -48.17 11.26
CA VAL A 535 -6.93 -49.45 11.82
C VAL A 535 -5.77 -50.43 11.91
N SER A 536 -5.59 -51.07 13.06
CA SER A 536 -4.58 -52.14 13.24
C SER A 536 -5.13 -53.50 12.83
N PRO A 537 -4.36 -54.26 12.04
CA PRO A 537 -3.75 -55.50 12.54
C PRO A 537 -2.29 -55.65 12.05
N ALA A 538 -1.43 -56.56 12.52
CA ALA A 538 -1.26 -57.35 13.73
C ALA A 538 -0.07 -58.31 13.46
N THR A 539 0.77 -58.57 14.47
CA THR A 539 1.59 -59.80 14.67
C THR A 539 2.73 -60.23 13.71
N TYR A 540 3.82 -60.72 14.35
CA TYR A 540 4.79 -61.76 13.92
C TYR A 540 5.80 -61.45 12.77
N ASP A 541 7.05 -61.94 12.77
CA ASP A 541 7.87 -62.65 13.80
C ASP A 541 9.40 -62.55 13.50
N SER A 542 10.22 -62.96 14.47
CA SER A 542 11.56 -63.60 14.31
C SER A 542 12.80 -62.81 13.80
N ALA A 543 13.97 -63.27 14.28
CA ALA A 543 15.35 -62.95 13.84
C ALA A 543 16.09 -64.32 13.64
N PRO A 544 17.43 -64.51 13.71
CA PRO A 544 18.63 -63.63 13.66
C PRO A 544 19.77 -64.20 12.73
N VAL A 545 21.06 -63.92 13.04
CA VAL A 545 22.33 -64.59 12.57
C VAL A 545 22.87 -64.12 11.20
N ASP A 546 23.94 -63.29 11.08
CA ASP A 546 25.37 -63.36 11.49
C ASP A 546 26.31 -64.03 10.45
N VAL A 547 27.51 -63.44 10.23
CA VAL A 547 28.86 -64.09 10.23
C VAL A 547 29.96 -63.13 9.71
N ARG A 548 30.75 -62.57 10.65
CA ARG A 548 32.24 -62.39 10.69
C ARG A 548 33.00 -61.65 9.54
N GLU A 549 34.27 -61.21 9.67
CA GLU A 549 35.33 -61.41 10.70
C GLU A 549 36.39 -60.27 10.74
N LYS A 550 37.29 -60.30 11.75
CA LYS A 550 38.60 -59.58 11.93
C LYS A 550 38.57 -58.13 12.51
N HIS A 551 39.47 -57.73 13.45
CA HIS A 551 40.38 -58.47 14.37
C HIS A 551 41.00 -57.55 15.47
N VAL A 552 41.38 -58.12 16.63
CA VAL A 552 42.30 -57.58 17.71
C VAL A 552 41.76 -56.51 18.70
N GLU A 553 42.26 -56.58 19.95
CA GLU A 553 41.85 -55.88 21.19
C GLU A 553 42.84 -54.75 21.62
N SER A 554 42.43 -53.65 22.27
CA SER A 554 42.45 -53.32 23.75
C SER A 554 43.79 -53.57 24.52
N PRO A 555 44.17 -52.84 25.62
CA PRO A 555 43.35 -52.04 26.55
C PRO A 555 43.98 -50.69 27.06
N GLN A 556 43.47 -50.13 28.18
CA GLN A 556 44.07 -49.07 29.04
C GLN A 556 44.93 -49.69 30.20
N PRO A 557 45.33 -49.03 31.33
CA PRO A 557 45.50 -47.60 31.74
C PRO A 557 46.84 -47.27 32.52
N VAL A 558 46.94 -46.08 33.16
CA VAL A 558 47.82 -45.66 34.32
C VAL A 558 49.38 -45.60 34.16
N ALA A 559 50.24 -44.93 34.98
CA ALA A 559 50.20 -43.97 36.13
C ALA A 559 51.60 -43.29 36.41
N ILE A 560 51.74 -42.57 37.56
CA ILE A 560 52.97 -42.17 38.33
C ILE A 560 53.50 -40.71 38.10
N ALA A 561 54.30 -40.16 39.05
CA ALA A 561 54.45 -38.73 39.40
C ALA A 561 55.89 -38.12 39.32
N VAL A 562 55.96 -36.76 39.33
CA VAL A 562 56.89 -35.81 40.06
C VAL A 562 58.36 -36.24 40.35
N PRO A 563 59.47 -35.46 40.11
CA PRO A 563 59.64 -33.96 40.29
C PRO A 563 60.63 -33.13 39.38
N ALA A 564 60.44 -31.78 39.34
CA ALA A 564 61.42 -30.63 39.37
C ALA A 564 62.69 -30.58 38.44
N PRO A 565 63.55 -29.50 38.40
CA PRO A 565 63.55 -28.17 39.07
C PRO A 565 63.94 -26.92 38.19
N ALA A 566 64.03 -25.74 38.84
CA ALA A 566 64.81 -24.52 38.47
C ALA A 566 64.35 -23.63 37.28
N ALA A 567 64.47 -22.28 37.27
CA ALA A 567 64.73 -21.21 38.27
C ALA A 567 64.38 -19.83 37.60
N THR A 568 64.70 -18.58 38.00
CA THR A 568 65.55 -17.94 39.05
C THR A 568 65.14 -16.45 39.23
N THR A 569 65.28 -15.83 40.43
CA THR A 569 65.39 -14.35 40.74
C THR A 569 64.31 -13.37 40.20
N SER A 570 63.79 -12.35 40.89
CA SER A 570 64.03 -11.71 42.22
C SER A 570 62.91 -10.64 42.45
N ALA A 571 62.65 -10.03 43.62
CA ALA A 571 63.14 -10.20 45.01
C ALA A 571 62.22 -9.42 46.01
N LEU A 572 62.05 -9.97 47.24
CA LEU A 572 62.08 -9.36 48.61
C LEU A 572 61.37 -7.99 48.91
N LYS A 573 60.80 -7.65 50.08
CA LYS A 573 60.41 -8.21 51.43
C LYS A 573 59.81 -6.99 52.22
N GLU A 574 59.14 -6.97 53.38
CA GLU A 574 58.26 -7.80 54.27
C GLU A 574 57.66 -6.81 55.34
N VAL A 575 56.89 -7.07 56.42
CA VAL A 575 56.55 -8.26 57.23
C VAL A 575 55.15 -8.13 57.92
N GLU A 576 54.87 -9.02 58.88
CA GLU A 576 53.67 -9.30 59.71
C GLU A 576 53.03 -8.24 60.68
N ARG A 577 51.75 -8.53 61.06
CA ARG A 577 51.03 -8.37 62.37
C ARG A 577 50.61 -6.99 62.96
N VAL A 578 49.30 -6.68 62.86
CA VAL A 578 48.25 -6.71 63.94
C VAL A 578 48.71 -6.52 65.43
N PRO A 579 48.04 -5.73 66.33
CA PRO A 579 46.96 -4.74 66.19
C PRO A 579 47.13 -3.40 67.00
N ALA A 580 46.05 -2.60 67.03
CA ALA A 580 45.63 -1.65 68.10
C ALA A 580 46.04 -0.14 68.04
N SER A 581 45.15 0.69 68.62
CA SER A 581 45.20 2.16 68.76
C SER A 581 45.86 2.56 70.10
N PRO A 582 46.38 3.81 70.33
CA PRO A 582 45.52 5.01 70.40
C PRO A 582 46.17 6.41 70.12
N ARG A 583 45.31 7.46 70.03
CA ARG A 583 45.58 8.90 70.31
C ARG A 583 46.67 9.63 69.46
N ALA A 584 46.66 10.96 69.32
CA ALA A 584 45.64 12.01 69.50
C ALA A 584 46.08 13.27 68.71
N GLU A 585 45.12 14.17 68.43
CA GLU A 585 45.23 15.65 68.30
C GLU A 585 46.42 16.30 67.53
N ALA A 586 46.21 17.31 66.69
CA ALA A 586 45.27 18.41 66.89
C ALA A 586 44.42 18.79 65.67
N THR A 587 43.10 18.84 65.89
CA THR A 587 42.21 19.87 65.29
C THR A 587 42.37 21.17 66.14
N PRO A 588 41.87 22.39 65.77
CA PRO A 588 40.43 22.64 65.70
C PRO A 588 40.00 23.81 64.72
N PRO A 589 38.74 24.32 64.71
CA PRO A 589 37.69 23.58 63.98
C PRO A 589 36.48 24.37 63.39
N LYS A 590 35.64 23.69 62.57
CA LYS A 590 34.14 23.74 62.60
C LYS A 590 33.50 25.13 62.33
N LYS A 591 32.18 25.40 62.29
CA LYS A 591 30.85 24.71 62.26
C LYS A 591 29.84 25.77 61.74
N LYS A 592 28.56 25.55 61.40
CA LYS A 592 27.65 24.40 61.15
C LYS A 592 26.51 24.98 60.29
N ARG A 593 25.69 24.17 59.60
CA ARG A 593 24.34 24.60 59.21
C ARG A 593 23.35 23.47 59.49
N GLU A 594 22.34 23.73 60.31
CA GLU A 594 21.25 22.79 60.61
C GLU A 594 19.99 23.56 61.02
N LYS A 595 18.82 22.91 60.90
CA LYS A 595 17.51 23.55 60.70
C LYS A 595 16.85 24.08 62.00
N SER A 596 16.09 25.17 61.92
CA SER A 596 14.76 25.26 62.58
C SER A 596 13.87 26.42 62.06
N ARG A 597 12.60 26.06 61.76
CA ARG A 597 11.31 26.79 61.91
C ARG A 597 11.13 28.30 61.59
N GLN A 598 10.24 28.50 60.59
CA GLN A 598 8.96 29.26 60.62
C GLN A 598 8.86 30.80 60.43
N THR A 599 7.87 31.13 59.57
CA THR A 599 6.88 32.25 59.58
C THR A 599 7.20 33.67 59.07
N GLU A 600 6.14 34.24 58.46
CA GLU A 600 5.77 35.66 58.25
C GLU A 600 6.27 36.50 57.03
N THR A 601 5.42 36.47 55.98
CA THR A 601 4.74 37.61 55.29
C THR A 601 5.46 38.71 54.49
N ALA A 602 4.79 39.10 53.38
CA ALA A 602 4.79 40.39 52.67
C ALA A 602 6.02 40.79 51.81
N ALA A 603 5.94 41.72 50.83
CA ALA A 603 4.89 42.13 49.87
C ALA A 603 5.47 43.19 48.89
N ILE A 604 4.85 43.42 47.71
CA ILE A 604 5.03 44.63 46.83
C ILE A 604 6.44 44.67 46.14
N ALA A 605 6.72 45.27 44.97
CA ALA A 605 6.02 46.23 44.10
C ALA A 605 6.16 45.94 42.58
N VAL A 606 5.46 46.75 41.78
CA VAL A 606 5.56 46.89 40.31
C VAL A 606 6.24 48.24 39.97
N PRO A 607 6.83 48.41 38.78
CA PRO A 607 6.70 49.69 38.07
C PRO A 607 6.13 49.55 36.64
N VAL A 608 5.50 50.62 36.15
CA VAL A 608 4.67 50.70 34.93
C VAL A 608 5.22 51.81 34.01
N LEU A 609 4.65 51.95 32.80
CA LEU A 609 4.84 53.02 31.78
C LEU A 609 5.97 52.73 30.76
N SER A 610 5.86 53.11 29.47
CA SER A 610 4.82 53.92 28.78
C SER A 610 4.70 53.61 27.27
N GLN A 611 3.47 53.73 26.74
CA GLN A 611 3.18 54.05 25.31
C GLN A 611 3.10 55.59 25.14
N PRO A 612 2.69 56.20 23.99
CA PRO A 612 2.45 55.68 22.63
C PRO A 612 3.10 56.54 21.51
N SER A 613 2.89 56.15 20.23
CA SER A 613 2.35 57.06 19.18
C SER A 613 2.29 56.35 17.81
N ALA A 614 1.47 56.88 16.89
CA ALA A 614 1.35 56.42 15.51
C ALA A 614 1.10 57.62 14.57
N SER A 615 1.58 57.54 13.33
CA SER A 615 1.18 58.42 12.22
C SER A 615 1.57 57.81 10.87
N ALA A 616 0.89 58.19 9.80
CA ALA A 616 1.09 57.67 8.44
C ALA A 616 1.52 58.79 7.45
N GLY A 617 1.94 58.41 6.24
CA GLY A 617 2.23 59.32 5.10
C GLY A 617 3.45 58.87 4.30
N THR A 618 3.35 58.22 3.13
CA THR A 618 2.98 58.71 1.76
C THR A 618 4.12 59.33 0.93
N VAL A 619 4.64 58.57 -0.07
CA VAL A 619 4.73 58.84 -1.55
C VAL A 619 5.27 60.22 -2.04
N PRO A 620 5.95 60.39 -3.21
CA PRO A 620 6.95 59.60 -3.97
C PRO A 620 8.22 60.43 -4.36
N ILE A 621 9.24 59.84 -5.03
CA ILE A 621 10.11 60.56 -6.01
C ILE A 621 10.56 59.62 -7.16
N GLU A 622 10.38 60.04 -8.41
CA GLU A 622 11.15 59.59 -9.59
C GLU A 622 12.18 60.66 -9.98
N VAL A 623 13.41 60.29 -10.39
CA VAL A 623 14.26 61.07 -11.31
C VAL A 623 15.09 60.12 -12.19
N GLU A 624 15.37 60.54 -13.42
CA GLU A 624 15.97 59.76 -14.51
C GLU A 624 17.50 60.03 -14.71
N ALA A 625 18.09 59.31 -15.67
CA ALA A 625 19.31 59.65 -16.45
C ALA A 625 20.73 59.31 -15.92
N ALA A 626 21.64 59.16 -16.90
CA ALA A 626 23.08 58.82 -16.83
C ALA A 626 23.91 59.98 -17.48
N PRO A 627 25.18 59.88 -17.98
CA PRO A 627 26.16 58.77 -18.02
C PRO A 627 27.68 59.12 -17.83
N THR A 628 28.58 58.11 -17.93
CA THR A 628 30.07 58.19 -18.16
C THR A 628 30.98 58.78 -17.04
N ARG A 629 32.31 58.55 -16.93
CA ARG A 629 33.33 57.82 -17.76
C ARG A 629 34.55 57.31 -16.90
N SER A 630 35.49 56.57 -17.53
CA SER A 630 36.64 55.82 -16.95
C SER A 630 37.96 56.61 -16.72
N PRO A 631 39.00 55.99 -16.11
CA PRO A 631 40.21 55.51 -16.85
C PRO A 631 40.62 54.05 -16.50
N GLN A 632 41.05 53.17 -17.43
CA GLN A 632 42.40 52.94 -18.05
C GLN A 632 43.46 52.26 -17.10
N VAL A 633 44.40 51.38 -17.51
CA VAL A 633 44.81 50.72 -18.80
C VAL A 633 45.63 49.43 -18.45
N GLN A 634 45.74 48.33 -19.23
CA GLN A 634 46.58 48.13 -20.44
C GLN A 634 46.31 46.75 -21.15
N LYS A 635 46.94 46.48 -22.31
CA LYS A 635 46.73 45.32 -23.23
C LYS A 635 48.05 45.04 -24.03
N PRO A 636 48.25 44.00 -24.90
CA PRO A 636 47.56 43.88 -26.22
C PRO A 636 47.46 42.46 -26.91
N VAL A 637 46.83 42.41 -28.13
CA VAL A 637 47.08 41.47 -29.29
C VAL A 637 46.74 39.95 -29.13
N GLU A 638 46.15 39.17 -30.07
CA GLU A 638 45.52 39.27 -31.43
C GLU A 638 44.44 38.15 -31.55
N GLN A 639 43.20 38.32 -32.08
CA GLN A 639 42.68 38.25 -33.47
C GLN A 639 43.10 37.01 -34.34
N SER A 640 42.31 36.24 -35.12
CA SER A 640 40.90 36.23 -35.68
C SER A 640 40.71 36.80 -37.11
N ALA A 641 39.97 36.21 -38.08
CA ALA A 641 39.32 34.88 -38.27
C ALA A 641 38.71 34.74 -39.71
N THR A 642 37.99 33.63 -40.03
CA THR A 642 37.05 33.40 -41.20
C THR A 642 37.61 33.36 -42.65
N ALA A 643 36.99 32.78 -43.71
CA ALA A 643 36.01 31.66 -43.88
C ALA A 643 35.77 31.28 -45.39
N VAL A 644 35.02 30.18 -45.66
CA VAL A 644 34.24 29.81 -46.89
C VAL A 644 34.93 29.24 -48.17
N ALA A 645 34.43 28.06 -48.61
CA ALA A 645 34.33 27.39 -49.96
C ALA A 645 35.45 27.53 -51.04
N SER A 646 35.79 26.54 -51.88
CA SER A 646 34.92 25.61 -52.65
C SER A 646 35.66 24.36 -53.24
N ARG A 647 34.93 23.44 -53.91
CA ARG A 647 35.42 22.28 -54.72
C ARG A 647 35.85 22.73 -56.15
N PRO A 648 36.64 21.97 -56.97
CA PRO A 648 36.43 20.52 -57.25
C PRO A 648 37.64 19.63 -57.70
N ALA A 649 37.33 18.33 -57.95
CA ALA A 649 37.80 17.46 -59.05
C ALA A 649 39.23 16.82 -59.14
N VAL A 650 39.22 15.47 -59.10
CA VAL A 650 39.72 14.51 -60.16
C VAL A 650 41.15 13.89 -60.10
N GLN A 651 41.18 12.54 -60.23
CA GLN A 651 42.29 11.60 -60.60
C GLN A 651 43.50 11.48 -59.64
N ALA A 652 44.13 10.31 -59.40
CA ALA A 652 43.89 8.88 -59.71
C ALA A 652 44.68 8.01 -58.68
N LYS A 653 44.93 6.68 -58.73
CA LYS A 653 44.72 5.57 -59.69
C LYS A 653 44.81 4.20 -58.93
N ALA A 654 44.54 3.06 -59.60
CA ALA A 654 44.91 1.68 -59.16
C ALA A 654 45.92 1.04 -60.16
N PRO A 655 46.65 -0.04 -59.81
CA PRO A 655 46.26 -1.43 -60.18
C PRO A 655 46.72 -2.55 -59.16
N ALA A 656 46.09 -3.75 -59.07
CA ALA A 656 46.46 -5.09 -59.64
C ALA A 656 47.66 -5.86 -58.96
N ILE A 657 47.81 -7.21 -58.91
CA ILE A 657 47.02 -8.41 -59.36
C ILE A 657 47.52 -9.75 -58.70
N THR A 658 46.64 -10.76 -58.49
CA THR A 658 46.76 -12.26 -58.29
C THR A 658 47.87 -12.99 -57.48
N GLU A 659 47.44 -13.92 -56.59
CA GLU A 659 47.64 -15.42 -56.52
C GLU A 659 48.99 -16.13 -56.91
N PRO A 660 49.29 -17.42 -56.52
CA PRO A 660 48.37 -18.58 -56.29
C PRO A 660 48.69 -19.61 -55.16
N GLU A 661 47.82 -20.64 -55.01
CA GLU A 661 48.05 -22.11 -54.72
C GLU A 661 48.95 -22.60 -53.52
N SER A 662 48.85 -23.82 -52.92
CA SER A 662 48.13 -25.09 -53.18
C SER A 662 48.07 -26.07 -51.95
N VAL A 663 46.99 -26.88 -51.87
CA VAL A 663 46.92 -28.34 -51.48
C VAL A 663 47.08 -28.84 -50.01
N GLU A 664 46.37 -29.96 -49.79
CA GLU A 664 46.14 -30.92 -48.66
C GLU A 664 47.41 -31.76 -48.22
N PRO A 665 47.38 -32.72 -47.24
CA PRO A 665 46.24 -33.51 -46.73
C PRO A 665 46.20 -33.88 -45.22
N GLU A 666 45.37 -34.89 -44.95
CA GLU A 666 45.01 -35.66 -43.74
C GLU A 666 46.17 -36.14 -42.84
N ASP A 667 45.83 -36.50 -41.59
CA ASP A 667 46.38 -37.70 -40.92
C ASP A 667 45.42 -38.22 -39.82
N ASP A 668 45.57 -39.50 -39.44
CA ASP A 668 44.50 -40.37 -38.87
C ASP A 668 44.66 -40.72 -37.35
N VAL A 669 43.87 -41.72 -36.89
CA VAL A 669 44.06 -42.59 -35.67
C VAL A 669 43.42 -42.06 -34.34
N VAL A 670 42.39 -42.64 -33.69
CA VAL A 670 42.02 -44.05 -33.27
C VAL A 670 42.76 -44.46 -31.95
N ASP A 671 42.30 -45.28 -30.99
CA ASP A 671 41.16 -46.22 -30.76
C ASP A 671 40.06 -45.63 -29.83
N ASP A 672 38.80 -46.07 -29.71
CA ASP A 672 38.05 -47.35 -29.85
C ASP A 672 37.95 -48.26 -28.60
N GLU A 673 36.70 -48.58 -28.18
CA GLU A 673 36.18 -49.95 -28.04
C GLU A 673 34.66 -49.96 -27.76
N THR A 674 33.88 -50.50 -28.72
CA THR A 674 32.87 -51.59 -28.65
C THR A 674 31.98 -51.83 -27.38
N LEU A 675 30.79 -52.47 -27.40
CA LEU A 675 29.81 -52.91 -28.43
C LEU A 675 28.44 -53.19 -27.72
N GLY A 676 27.34 -53.37 -28.48
CA GLY A 676 26.05 -53.81 -27.89
C GLY A 676 24.85 -53.79 -28.84
N GLU A 677 24.73 -54.80 -29.71
CA GLU A 677 23.60 -55.00 -30.64
C GLU A 677 22.39 -55.69 -29.97
N VAL A 678 21.17 -55.50 -30.50
CA VAL A 678 20.32 -56.60 -31.04
C VAL A 678 19.14 -56.10 -31.90
N ASP A 679 19.04 -56.69 -33.10
CA ASP A 679 17.90 -56.99 -33.99
C ASP A 679 16.75 -56.00 -34.31
N GLU A 680 16.43 -55.98 -35.62
CA GLU A 680 15.18 -55.48 -36.19
C GLU A 680 14.09 -56.57 -36.24
N LEU A 681 12.82 -56.18 -36.09
CA LEU A 681 11.69 -56.93 -36.66
C LEU A 681 10.75 -55.93 -37.36
N VAL A 682 10.53 -56.12 -38.66
CA VAL A 682 9.69 -55.26 -39.49
C VAL A 682 8.30 -55.87 -39.65
N GLU A 683 7.30 -55.25 -39.04
CA GLU A 683 5.89 -55.43 -39.41
C GLU A 683 5.38 -54.20 -40.19
N HIS A 684 4.37 -54.39 -41.04
CA HIS A 684 3.83 -53.35 -41.93
C HIS A 684 2.69 -52.59 -41.25
N GLU A 685 2.85 -51.27 -41.02
CA GLU A 685 1.76 -50.43 -40.53
C GLU A 685 0.67 -50.22 -41.60
N PRO A 686 -0.63 -50.17 -41.21
CA PRO A 686 -1.74 -49.88 -42.13
C PRO A 686 -1.89 -48.37 -42.42
N ASP A 687 -2.48 -48.03 -43.57
CA ASP A 687 -2.65 -46.65 -44.04
C ASP A 687 -3.49 -45.79 -43.05
N PRO A 688 -2.91 -44.71 -42.46
CA PRO A 688 -3.60 -43.87 -41.48
C PRO A 688 -4.75 -43.03 -42.05
N GLU A 689 -4.93 -42.92 -43.37
CA GLU A 689 -6.13 -42.27 -43.95
C GLU A 689 -7.37 -43.19 -43.91
N GLU A 690 -7.21 -44.52 -43.99
CA GLU A 690 -8.37 -45.44 -43.97
C GLU A 690 -9.00 -45.51 -42.57
N GLU A 691 -8.18 -45.46 -41.52
CA GLU A 691 -8.59 -45.31 -40.11
C GLU A 691 -9.42 -44.02 -39.90
N LYS A 692 -8.91 -42.86 -40.35
CA LYS A 692 -9.59 -41.57 -40.23
C LYS A 692 -10.95 -41.57 -40.94
N LEU A 693 -11.07 -42.24 -42.08
CA LEU A 693 -12.33 -42.36 -42.82
C LEU A 693 -13.37 -43.22 -42.08
N LYS A 694 -12.94 -44.33 -41.47
CA LYS A 694 -13.78 -45.19 -40.61
C LYS A 694 -14.24 -44.43 -39.36
N ALA A 695 -13.35 -43.69 -38.70
CA ALA A 695 -13.67 -42.85 -37.54
C ALA A 695 -14.70 -41.76 -37.88
N ARG A 696 -14.53 -41.05 -39.01
CA ARG A 696 -15.47 -40.01 -39.47
C ARG A 696 -16.88 -40.55 -39.73
N LYS A 697 -17.04 -41.74 -40.31
CA LYS A 697 -18.37 -42.36 -40.50
C LYS A 697 -19.08 -42.63 -39.18
N LYS A 698 -18.38 -43.24 -38.21
CA LYS A 698 -18.91 -43.53 -36.87
C LYS A 698 -19.43 -42.27 -36.15
N LEU A 699 -18.77 -41.13 -36.35
CA LEU A 699 -19.16 -39.86 -35.72
C LEU A 699 -20.49 -39.30 -36.29
N TYR A 700 -20.74 -39.46 -37.60
CA TYR A 700 -21.98 -39.02 -38.25
C TYR A 700 -23.20 -39.87 -37.85
N GLU A 701 -23.03 -41.18 -37.68
CA GLU A 701 -24.09 -42.07 -37.18
C GLU A 701 -24.44 -41.76 -35.72
N LEU A 702 -23.46 -41.39 -34.88
CA LEU A 702 -23.70 -41.03 -33.48
C LEU A 702 -24.43 -39.68 -33.33
N ALA A 703 -24.06 -38.68 -34.15
CA ALA A 703 -24.64 -37.34 -34.07
C ALA A 703 -26.14 -37.29 -34.44
N THR A 704 -26.56 -38.08 -35.42
CA THR A 704 -27.94 -38.08 -35.95
C THR A 704 -28.96 -38.71 -34.99
N VAL A 705 -28.55 -39.71 -34.21
CA VAL A 705 -29.42 -40.37 -33.21
C VAL A 705 -29.63 -39.51 -31.96
N HIS A 706 -28.61 -38.80 -31.48
CA HIS A 706 -28.74 -38.00 -30.25
C HIS A 706 -29.34 -36.60 -30.46
N GLY A 707 -29.06 -35.93 -31.60
CA GLY A 707 -29.62 -34.60 -31.88
C GLY A 707 -31.14 -34.59 -32.03
N THR A 708 -31.71 -35.63 -32.65
CA THR A 708 -33.16 -35.80 -32.83
C THR A 708 -33.88 -36.07 -31.50
N ALA A 709 -33.29 -36.91 -30.63
CA ALA A 709 -33.81 -37.16 -29.29
C ALA A 709 -33.79 -35.90 -28.40
N PHE A 710 -32.75 -35.07 -28.50
CA PHE A 710 -32.65 -33.81 -27.75
C PHE A 710 -33.73 -32.79 -28.15
N LEU A 711 -33.93 -32.59 -29.47
CA LEU A 711 -34.99 -31.72 -29.99
C LEU A 711 -36.40 -32.15 -29.55
N LEU A 712 -36.67 -33.46 -29.52
CA LEU A 712 -37.95 -33.99 -29.05
C LEU A 712 -38.18 -33.69 -27.56
N HIS A 713 -37.16 -33.87 -26.71
CA HIS A 713 -37.26 -33.55 -25.28
C HIS A 713 -37.43 -32.05 -25.03
N ALA A 714 -36.74 -31.20 -25.79
CA ALA A 714 -36.90 -29.75 -25.70
C ALA A 714 -38.35 -29.31 -26.03
N LEU A 715 -38.95 -29.86 -27.08
CA LEU A 715 -40.35 -29.60 -27.45
C LEU A 715 -41.34 -30.10 -26.39
N VAL A 716 -41.11 -31.28 -25.80
CA VAL A 716 -41.96 -31.82 -24.72
C VAL A 716 -41.87 -30.96 -23.46
N LEU A 717 -40.69 -30.48 -23.08
CA LEU A 717 -40.51 -29.56 -21.95
C LEU A 717 -41.19 -28.20 -22.20
N LEU A 718 -41.15 -27.69 -23.43
CA LEU A 718 -41.81 -26.43 -23.80
C LEU A 718 -43.35 -26.56 -23.82
N ALA A 719 -43.86 -27.72 -24.24
CA ALA A 719 -45.29 -28.06 -24.12
C ALA A 719 -45.73 -28.24 -22.64
N LEU A 720 -44.89 -28.83 -21.79
CA LEU A 720 -45.15 -28.90 -20.34
C LEU A 720 -45.15 -27.52 -19.68
N ALA A 721 -44.22 -26.62 -20.05
CA ALA A 721 -44.22 -25.24 -19.58
C ALA A 721 -45.51 -24.49 -19.98
N MET A 722 -46.00 -24.69 -21.20
CA MET A 722 -47.30 -24.19 -21.67
C MET A 722 -48.51 -24.70 -20.86
N VAL A 723 -48.41 -25.83 -20.15
CA VAL A 723 -49.49 -26.35 -19.30
C VAL A 723 -49.33 -25.89 -17.84
N VAL A 724 -48.10 -25.92 -17.30
CA VAL A 724 -47.83 -25.69 -15.87
C VAL A 724 -47.74 -24.21 -15.48
N LEU A 725 -47.35 -23.31 -16.39
CA LEU A 725 -47.14 -21.89 -16.05
C LEU A 725 -48.47 -21.10 -15.93
N PRO A 726 -48.66 -20.30 -14.86
CA PRO A 726 -49.82 -19.43 -14.71
C PRO A 726 -49.99 -18.41 -15.84
N ASN A 727 -51.25 -18.10 -16.17
CA ASN A 727 -51.65 -17.21 -17.28
C ASN A 727 -50.86 -15.88 -17.41
N PRO A 728 -50.61 -15.07 -16.35
CA PRO A 728 -49.88 -13.81 -16.52
C PRO A 728 -48.45 -14.00 -17.03
N VAL A 729 -47.76 -15.07 -16.64
CA VAL A 729 -46.38 -15.38 -17.09
C VAL A 729 -46.38 -15.86 -18.55
N ARG A 730 -47.39 -16.65 -18.93
CA ARG A 730 -47.57 -17.16 -20.30
C ARG A 730 -47.75 -16.03 -21.32
N ASN A 731 -48.48 -14.98 -20.94
CA ASN A 731 -48.73 -13.83 -21.81
C ASN A 731 -47.50 -12.93 -21.99
N GLN A 732 -46.61 -12.83 -20.98
CA GLN A 732 -45.36 -12.07 -21.11
C GLN A 732 -44.41 -12.68 -22.13
N PHE A 733 -44.34 -14.01 -22.24
CA PHE A 733 -43.51 -14.68 -23.26
C PHE A 733 -43.98 -14.44 -24.70
N MET A 734 -45.29 -14.30 -24.94
CA MET A 734 -45.83 -14.05 -26.29
C MET A 734 -45.53 -12.62 -26.78
N ASN A 735 -45.52 -11.63 -25.89
CA ASN A 735 -45.42 -10.22 -26.29
C ASN A 735 -43.99 -9.77 -26.68
N ILE A 736 -42.96 -10.54 -26.35
CA ILE A 736 -41.55 -10.17 -26.62
C ILE A 736 -41.14 -10.42 -28.08
N SER A 737 -41.93 -11.19 -28.85
CA SER A 737 -41.58 -11.63 -30.22
C SER A 737 -42.17 -10.77 -31.35
N SER A 738 -42.75 -9.59 -31.07
CA SER A 738 -43.62 -8.88 -32.04
C SER A 738 -43.31 -7.39 -32.29
N THR A 739 -42.23 -6.83 -31.71
CA THR A 739 -41.86 -5.42 -31.87
C THR A 739 -40.48 -5.21 -32.50
N VAL A 740 -40.31 -5.76 -33.70
CA VAL A 740 -39.35 -5.30 -34.73
C VAL A 740 -40.11 -5.36 -36.07
N VAL A 741 -39.81 -4.44 -37.00
CA VAL A 741 -40.42 -4.31 -38.36
C VAL A 741 -41.83 -3.68 -38.41
N THR A 742 -41.90 -2.35 -38.35
CA THR A 742 -42.45 -1.46 -39.42
C THR A 742 -42.42 0.02 -38.99
N GLU A 743 -42.48 0.94 -39.97
CA GLU A 743 -42.42 2.40 -39.79
C GLU A 743 -43.80 3.06 -40.01
N GLN A 744 -44.00 4.22 -39.36
CA GLN A 744 -44.66 5.49 -39.79
C GLN A 744 -45.79 5.54 -40.87
N PRO A 745 -46.62 6.63 -40.92
CA PRO A 745 -46.85 7.73 -39.98
C PRO A 745 -48.37 8.07 -39.79
N GLU A 746 -48.63 9.31 -39.36
CA GLU A 746 -49.88 10.10 -39.46
C GLU A 746 -50.85 10.15 -38.27
N SER A 747 -51.64 11.22 -38.29
CA SER A 747 -52.20 11.92 -37.12
C SER A 747 -53.68 11.68 -36.90
N LEU A 748 -54.18 11.95 -35.68
CA LEU A 748 -55.32 12.87 -35.48
C LEU A 748 -55.49 13.36 -34.02
N GLN A 749 -56.19 14.49 -33.93
CA GLN A 749 -56.75 15.24 -32.79
C GLN A 749 -57.54 14.42 -31.74
N GLN A 750 -57.90 14.90 -30.53
CA GLN A 750 -57.67 16.14 -29.75
C GLN A 750 -58.29 15.96 -28.33
N LEU A 751 -57.78 16.66 -27.32
CA LEU A 751 -58.45 17.19 -26.09
C LEU A 751 -57.35 17.62 -25.08
N ASP A 752 -56.95 18.88 -25.02
CA ASP A 752 -57.59 19.99 -24.26
C ASP A 752 -57.70 19.75 -22.74
N LEU A 753 -56.81 20.42 -22.00
CA LEU A 753 -57.10 21.13 -20.75
C LEU A 753 -56.08 22.27 -20.58
N SER A 754 -56.50 23.39 -19.98
CA SER A 754 -55.91 24.72 -20.25
C SER A 754 -54.74 25.12 -19.35
N ALA A 755 -53.98 26.11 -19.83
CA ALA A 755 -52.91 26.79 -19.11
C ALA A 755 -53.43 27.94 -18.23
N ASP A 756 -52.55 28.49 -17.39
CA ASP A 756 -52.37 29.90 -16.97
C ASP A 756 -51.14 29.92 -16.03
N GLU A 757 -50.20 30.88 -16.03
CA GLU A 757 -50.02 32.08 -16.86
C GLU A 757 -48.52 32.56 -16.80
N LEU A 758 -48.17 33.63 -17.54
CA LEU A 758 -46.94 34.46 -17.51
C LEU A 758 -45.65 33.99 -18.24
N GLU A 759 -45.39 34.69 -19.36
CA GLU A 759 -44.12 34.99 -20.05
C GLU A 759 -44.08 36.54 -20.22
N PRO A 760 -42.92 37.24 -20.29
CA PRO A 760 -42.24 37.38 -21.59
C PRO A 760 -40.70 37.59 -21.60
N MET A 761 -40.04 36.81 -22.47
CA MET A 761 -39.06 37.20 -23.51
C MET A 761 -38.17 38.46 -23.37
N GLN A 762 -36.86 38.26 -23.59
CA GLN A 762 -36.01 38.92 -24.62
C GLN A 762 -34.71 38.09 -24.77
N GLU A 763 -34.31 37.56 -25.94
CA GLU A 763 -33.76 38.21 -27.17
C GLU A 763 -32.40 38.94 -26.97
N ALA A 764 -31.40 38.84 -27.87
CA ALA A 764 -31.26 38.03 -29.09
C ALA A 764 -29.80 37.96 -29.62
N ALA A 765 -29.49 36.92 -30.42
CA ALA A 765 -28.66 36.87 -31.65
C ALA A 765 -27.18 37.42 -31.63
N THR A 766 -26.32 37.33 -32.66
CA THR A 766 -26.36 36.84 -34.08
C THR A 766 -25.15 35.88 -34.34
N VAL A 767 -25.08 34.94 -35.31
CA VAL A 767 -25.50 34.88 -36.74
C VAL A 767 -24.61 35.79 -37.63
N THR A 768 -24.22 35.46 -38.88
CA THR A 768 -24.51 34.31 -39.79
C THR A 768 -23.27 33.39 -39.99
N ASP A 769 -22.76 32.84 -41.12
CA ASP A 769 -22.98 32.84 -42.60
C ASP A 769 -22.48 31.49 -43.23
N VAL A 770 -22.70 31.17 -44.52
CA VAL A 770 -23.97 30.70 -45.16
C VAL A 770 -23.73 30.19 -46.61
N LEU A 771 -24.36 29.04 -47.01
CA LEU A 771 -24.58 28.52 -48.40
C LEU A 771 -23.33 28.13 -49.26
N ALA A 772 -23.39 27.29 -50.31
CA ALA A 772 -24.47 26.44 -50.90
C ALA A 772 -23.94 25.36 -51.89
N MET A 773 -24.76 24.30 -52.10
CA MET A 773 -24.92 23.50 -53.35
C MET A 773 -23.74 22.63 -53.85
N THR A 774 -23.93 21.57 -54.64
CA THR A 774 -25.15 21.00 -55.30
C THR A 774 -25.13 19.46 -55.29
N GLU A 775 -26.25 18.83 -55.69
CA GLU A 775 -26.41 17.38 -55.88
C GLU A 775 -25.74 16.86 -57.16
N ASP A 776 -25.36 15.57 -57.20
CA ASP A 776 -25.90 14.64 -58.22
C ASP A 776 -25.71 13.16 -57.82
N LYS A 777 -26.37 12.22 -58.51
CA LYS A 777 -26.26 10.76 -58.31
C LYS A 777 -25.92 10.01 -59.62
N LEU A 778 -25.01 9.04 -59.57
CA LEU A 778 -25.28 7.60 -59.85
C LEU A 778 -23.98 6.76 -59.92
N ASP A 779 -24.14 5.48 -59.57
CA ASP A 779 -23.35 4.26 -59.89
C ASP A 779 -21.82 4.31 -60.09
N VAL A 780 -21.13 3.46 -59.33
CA VAL A 780 -19.72 3.06 -59.56
C VAL A 780 -19.65 1.52 -59.65
N ASP A 781 -18.92 1.03 -60.65
CA ASP A 781 -18.82 -0.39 -61.02
C ASP A 781 -17.90 -1.20 -60.07
N ILE A 782 -18.16 -2.50 -59.95
CA ILE A 782 -17.42 -3.43 -59.09
C ILE A 782 -16.24 -4.02 -59.89
N ASN A 783 -15.14 -3.25 -60.04
CA ASN A 783 -13.86 -3.81 -60.49
C ASN A 783 -12.59 -3.06 -60.03
N ASP A 784 -12.62 -1.75 -59.72
CA ASP A 784 -11.42 -0.99 -59.32
C ASP A 784 -11.01 -1.23 -57.84
N LEU A 785 -10.68 -2.49 -57.53
CA LEU A 785 -10.09 -2.92 -56.28
C LEU A 785 -8.55 -2.94 -56.37
N ALA A 786 -7.94 -1.79 -56.12
CA ALA A 786 -6.49 -1.66 -55.86
C ALA A 786 -6.26 -1.20 -54.42
N LEU A 787 -5.44 -1.96 -53.67
CA LEU A 787 -5.24 -1.80 -52.23
C LEU A 787 -4.62 -0.43 -51.87
N ALA A 788 -5.36 0.39 -51.12
CA ALA A 788 -4.86 1.59 -50.47
C ALA A 788 -5.09 1.51 -48.95
N ALA A 789 -4.01 1.62 -48.16
CA ALA A 789 -4.10 1.66 -46.71
C ALA A 789 -4.66 3.02 -46.23
N PRO A 790 -5.47 3.05 -45.16
CA PRO A 790 -6.04 4.30 -44.65
C PRO A 790 -4.95 5.21 -44.06
N GLN A 791 -4.74 6.37 -44.70
CA GLN A 791 -3.88 7.43 -44.18
C GLN A 791 -4.56 8.08 -42.95
N VAL A 792 -3.89 8.07 -41.80
CA VAL A 792 -4.34 8.82 -40.61
C VAL A 792 -3.77 10.24 -40.69
N GLU A 793 -4.64 11.23 -40.89
CA GLU A 793 -4.21 12.64 -40.93
C GLU A 793 -3.76 13.13 -39.55
N LEU A 794 -2.44 13.24 -39.38
CA LEU A 794 -1.84 14.02 -38.29
C LEU A 794 -2.15 15.51 -38.51
N LYS A 795 -3.19 16.02 -37.84
CA LYS A 795 -3.49 17.45 -37.80
C LYS A 795 -2.27 18.22 -37.31
N THR A 796 -1.75 19.10 -38.16
CA THR A 796 -0.53 19.87 -37.91
C THR A 796 -0.77 20.90 -36.81
N VAL A 797 -0.24 20.61 -35.62
CA VAL A 797 -0.13 21.59 -34.52
C VAL A 797 0.76 22.75 -35.00
N ALA A 798 0.28 23.98 -34.85
CA ALA A 798 0.96 25.16 -35.38
C ALA A 798 2.37 25.33 -34.75
N PRO A 799 3.40 25.64 -35.55
CA PRO A 799 4.78 25.76 -35.05
C PRO A 799 4.91 26.97 -34.12
N GLY A 800 4.91 26.70 -32.81
CA GLY A 800 5.03 27.71 -31.76
C GLY A 800 4.23 27.40 -30.49
N SER A 801 3.18 26.58 -30.55
CA SER A 801 2.40 26.23 -29.35
C SER A 801 3.09 25.13 -28.53
N GLN A 802 3.67 25.49 -27.39
CA GLN A 802 4.18 24.52 -26.40
C GLN A 802 3.02 23.75 -25.75
N VAL A 803 2.78 22.51 -26.21
CA VAL A 803 1.86 21.58 -25.56
C VAL A 803 2.44 21.19 -24.19
N LYS A 804 1.82 21.67 -23.10
CA LYS A 804 2.21 21.31 -21.73
C LYS A 804 1.80 19.88 -21.42
N ILE A 805 2.73 18.94 -21.64
CA ILE A 805 2.60 17.55 -21.22
C ILE A 805 2.70 17.49 -19.69
N GLN A 806 1.58 17.23 -19.01
CA GLN A 806 1.48 17.18 -17.55
C GLN A 806 1.29 15.75 -17.04
N GLY A 807 2.04 15.39 -16.00
CA GLY A 807 1.99 14.07 -15.37
C GLY A 807 2.63 12.94 -16.20
N GLU A 808 2.91 11.82 -15.54
CA GLU A 808 3.64 10.68 -16.14
C GLU A 808 2.93 10.07 -17.36
N MET A 809 1.59 10.09 -17.35
CA MET A 809 0.74 9.58 -18.44
C MET A 809 0.43 10.63 -19.52
N GLY A 810 0.83 11.90 -19.34
CA GLY A 810 0.40 13.01 -20.19
C GLY A 810 0.78 12.87 -21.67
N GLY A 811 1.87 12.13 -21.95
CA GLY A 811 2.30 11.81 -23.32
C GLY A 811 1.28 10.99 -24.11
N ARG A 812 0.40 10.23 -23.44
CA ARG A 812 -0.57 9.34 -24.09
C ARG A 812 -1.88 10.04 -24.48
N SER A 813 -2.05 11.31 -24.11
CA SER A 813 -3.12 12.16 -24.66
C SER A 813 -2.89 12.39 -26.16
N ALA A 814 -3.95 12.62 -26.95
CA ALA A 814 -3.81 12.84 -28.39
C ALA A 814 -2.85 14.00 -28.74
N ALA A 815 -2.88 15.09 -27.95
CA ALA A 815 -1.97 16.22 -28.12
C ALA A 815 -0.53 15.91 -27.67
N GLY A 816 -0.36 15.17 -26.56
CA GLY A 816 0.95 14.71 -26.10
C GLY A 816 1.61 13.76 -27.10
N ARG A 817 0.84 12.80 -27.63
CA ARG A 817 1.28 11.81 -28.62
C ARG A 817 1.73 12.49 -29.91
N ALA A 818 0.92 13.39 -30.46
CA ALA A 818 1.29 14.19 -31.63
C ALA A 818 2.55 15.06 -31.41
N ALA A 819 2.74 15.61 -30.21
CA ALA A 819 3.92 16.41 -29.87
C ALA A 819 5.20 15.56 -29.63
N LEU A 820 5.06 14.30 -29.22
CA LEU A 820 6.19 13.43 -28.85
C LEU A 820 6.69 12.57 -30.00
N VAL A 821 5.81 11.99 -30.82
CA VAL A 821 6.19 11.04 -31.89
C VAL A 821 7.29 11.61 -32.78
N ALA A 822 7.06 12.78 -33.38
CA ALA A 822 8.04 13.40 -34.28
C ALA A 822 9.30 13.90 -33.54
N ARG A 823 9.20 14.20 -32.24
CA ARG A 823 10.28 14.78 -31.43
C ARG A 823 11.28 13.72 -30.96
N GLU A 824 10.77 12.59 -30.45
CA GLU A 824 11.58 11.47 -29.97
C GLU A 824 11.98 10.50 -31.10
N GLY A 825 11.53 10.75 -32.34
CA GLY A 825 12.01 10.09 -33.56
C GLY A 825 11.13 8.95 -34.10
N GLY A 826 9.87 8.87 -33.69
CA GLY A 826 8.83 8.15 -34.42
C GLY A 826 8.38 8.89 -35.70
N ASN A 827 7.50 8.30 -36.47
CA ASN A 827 6.92 8.89 -37.69
C ASN A 827 5.48 8.38 -37.95
N SER A 828 4.86 8.87 -39.03
CA SER A 828 3.50 8.46 -39.44
C SER A 828 3.41 6.97 -39.78
N ALA A 829 4.48 6.35 -40.29
CA ALA A 829 4.50 4.92 -40.59
C ALA A 829 4.54 4.05 -39.33
N SER A 830 5.29 4.43 -38.28
CA SER A 830 5.24 3.75 -36.97
C SER A 830 3.86 3.88 -36.31
N GLU A 831 3.20 5.03 -36.47
CA GLU A 831 1.86 5.25 -35.92
C GLU A 831 0.78 4.48 -36.69
N ALA A 832 0.89 4.39 -38.02
CA ALA A 832 0.06 3.53 -38.85
C ALA A 832 0.27 2.03 -38.53
N ALA A 833 1.51 1.64 -38.21
CA ALA A 833 1.81 0.28 -37.76
C ALA A 833 1.17 -0.03 -36.41
N VAL A 834 1.26 0.87 -35.42
CA VAL A 834 0.53 0.77 -34.13
C VAL A 834 -0.98 0.66 -34.37
N ALA A 835 -1.57 1.56 -35.16
CA ALA A 835 -3.01 1.54 -35.45
C ALA A 835 -3.47 0.24 -36.13
N SER A 836 -2.68 -0.29 -37.05
CA SER A 836 -2.96 -1.57 -37.73
C SER A 836 -2.85 -2.76 -36.77
N GLY A 837 -1.90 -2.73 -35.83
CA GLY A 837 -1.76 -3.73 -34.76
C GLY A 837 -2.94 -3.73 -33.79
N LEU A 838 -3.42 -2.56 -33.37
CA LEU A 838 -4.62 -2.42 -32.55
C LEU A 838 -5.88 -2.91 -33.30
N LYS A 839 -6.01 -2.61 -34.60
CA LYS A 839 -7.10 -3.14 -35.44
C LYS A 839 -7.08 -4.67 -35.51
N TRP A 840 -5.91 -5.28 -35.66
CA TRP A 840 -5.77 -6.73 -35.64
C TRP A 840 -6.16 -7.31 -34.26
N LEU A 841 -5.63 -6.75 -33.16
CA LEU A 841 -6.00 -7.16 -31.80
C LEU A 841 -7.51 -7.08 -31.56
N ALA A 842 -8.20 -6.06 -32.06
CA ALA A 842 -9.65 -5.94 -31.90
C ALA A 842 -10.40 -7.06 -32.63
N SER A 843 -9.94 -7.48 -33.81
CA SER A 843 -10.59 -8.52 -34.62
C SER A 843 -10.53 -9.93 -34.01
N ILE A 844 -9.62 -10.15 -33.04
CA ILE A 844 -9.43 -11.43 -32.34
C ILE A 844 -9.83 -11.38 -30.86
N GLN A 845 -10.51 -10.32 -30.40
CA GLN A 845 -11.09 -10.30 -29.06
C GLN A 845 -12.24 -11.31 -28.96
N ARG A 846 -12.24 -12.10 -27.88
CA ARG A 846 -13.28 -13.10 -27.61
C ARG A 846 -14.59 -12.44 -27.15
N PRO A 847 -15.76 -13.08 -27.34
CA PRO A 847 -17.04 -12.52 -26.89
C PRO A 847 -17.16 -12.24 -25.37
N ASP A 848 -16.35 -12.93 -24.55
CA ASP A 848 -16.24 -12.72 -23.09
C ASP A 848 -15.38 -11.49 -22.71
N GLY A 849 -14.75 -10.84 -23.69
CA GLY A 849 -13.84 -9.69 -23.55
C GLY A 849 -12.37 -10.04 -23.44
N SER A 850 -12.00 -11.31 -23.34
CA SER A 850 -10.60 -11.74 -23.22
C SER A 850 -9.88 -11.88 -24.56
N TRP A 851 -8.56 -12.03 -24.47
CA TRP A 851 -7.71 -12.54 -25.53
C TRP A 851 -7.08 -13.87 -25.11
N SER A 852 -6.59 -14.62 -26.11
CA SER A 852 -5.93 -15.91 -25.93
C SER A 852 -4.66 -15.95 -26.78
N PHE A 853 -3.60 -16.60 -26.32
CA PHE A 853 -2.42 -16.82 -27.15
C PHE A 853 -2.67 -17.90 -28.22
N SER A 854 -3.55 -18.88 -27.95
CA SER A 854 -3.84 -20.00 -28.85
C SER A 854 -5.08 -19.81 -29.73
N GLU A 855 -6.00 -18.91 -29.37
CA GLU A 855 -7.25 -18.67 -30.11
C GLU A 855 -7.23 -17.26 -30.73
N ILE A 856 -6.57 -17.14 -31.90
CA ILE A 856 -6.32 -15.88 -32.60
C ILE A 856 -7.07 -15.77 -33.94
N GLY A 857 -8.30 -16.31 -33.97
CA GLY A 857 -9.13 -16.36 -35.18
C GLY A 857 -8.48 -17.19 -36.30
N GLU A 858 -8.58 -16.71 -37.54
CA GLU A 858 -7.97 -17.34 -38.72
C GLU A 858 -6.45 -17.05 -38.88
N SER A 859 -5.84 -16.35 -37.92
CA SER A 859 -4.40 -16.04 -38.00
C SER A 859 -3.53 -17.27 -37.75
N PRO A 860 -2.48 -17.52 -38.56
CA PRO A 860 -1.49 -18.57 -38.29
C PRO A 860 -0.55 -18.15 -37.13
N ASP A 861 0.34 -19.06 -36.72
CA ASP A 861 1.36 -18.83 -35.69
C ASP A 861 0.78 -18.54 -34.28
N ALA A 862 -0.28 -19.27 -33.92
CA ALA A 862 -0.86 -19.27 -32.59
C ALA A 862 0.12 -19.83 -31.53
N GLY A 863 0.09 -19.26 -30.33
CA GLY A 863 0.92 -19.70 -29.20
C GLY A 863 0.37 -20.96 -28.50
N SER A 864 1.22 -21.65 -27.76
CA SER A 864 0.86 -22.86 -27.01
C SER A 864 0.16 -22.58 -25.67
N PHE A 865 0.22 -21.35 -25.14
CA PHE A 865 -0.37 -20.96 -23.86
C PHE A 865 -1.91 -20.85 -23.87
N SER A 866 -2.56 -22.01 -23.99
CA SER A 866 -4.00 -22.23 -24.16
C SER A 866 -4.90 -21.93 -22.96
N LYS A 867 -4.35 -21.56 -21.80
CA LYS A 867 -5.13 -21.17 -20.59
C LYS A 867 -4.79 -19.79 -20.03
N CYS A 868 -3.80 -19.11 -20.60
CA CYS A 868 -3.24 -17.86 -20.04
C CYS A 868 -4.07 -16.61 -20.46
N TYR A 869 -5.40 -16.69 -20.31
CA TYR A 869 -6.33 -15.66 -20.77
C TYR A 869 -6.12 -14.29 -20.11
N THR A 870 -5.81 -14.24 -18.80
CA THR A 870 -5.51 -12.97 -18.12
C THR A 870 -4.20 -12.35 -18.62
N GLY A 871 -3.17 -13.17 -18.88
CA GLY A 871 -1.91 -12.70 -19.46
C GLY A 871 -2.07 -12.13 -20.88
N ALA A 872 -2.73 -12.87 -21.77
CA ALA A 872 -3.03 -12.40 -23.13
C ALA A 872 -3.90 -11.14 -23.14
N THR A 873 -4.93 -11.09 -22.28
CA THR A 873 -5.80 -9.91 -22.12
C THR A 873 -5.03 -8.70 -21.60
N ALA A 874 -4.15 -8.87 -20.62
CA ALA A 874 -3.31 -7.79 -20.12
C ALA A 874 -2.38 -7.25 -21.19
N MET A 875 -1.71 -8.11 -21.98
CA MET A 875 -0.84 -7.65 -23.07
C MET A 875 -1.60 -6.86 -24.14
N ALA A 876 -2.78 -7.32 -24.55
CA ALA A 876 -3.62 -6.60 -25.51
C ALA A 876 -4.11 -5.24 -24.95
N LEU A 877 -4.56 -5.21 -23.69
CA LEU A 877 -4.94 -3.98 -23.00
C LEU A 877 -3.78 -3.00 -22.89
N LEU A 878 -2.57 -3.47 -22.61
CA LEU A 878 -1.39 -2.61 -22.54
C LEU A 878 -1.16 -1.87 -23.86
N SER A 879 -1.30 -2.53 -25.02
CA SER A 879 -1.23 -1.85 -26.33
C SER A 879 -2.33 -0.78 -26.52
N TYR A 880 -3.56 -1.01 -26.07
CA TYR A 880 -4.57 0.07 -26.14
C TYR A 880 -4.19 1.25 -25.23
N LEU A 881 -3.80 0.96 -23.98
CA LEU A 881 -3.49 1.96 -22.95
C LEU A 881 -2.17 2.73 -23.22
N GLY A 882 -1.24 2.15 -23.99
CA GLY A 882 -0.04 2.83 -24.47
C GLY A 882 -0.37 3.85 -25.55
N ALA A 883 -1.14 3.42 -26.55
CA ALA A 883 -1.70 4.26 -27.61
C ALA A 883 -2.72 5.33 -27.18
N GLY A 884 -3.09 5.39 -25.88
CA GLY A 884 -4.06 6.36 -25.34
C GLY A 884 -5.53 5.98 -25.51
N GLN A 885 -5.81 4.74 -25.91
CA GLN A 885 -7.17 4.20 -26.04
C GLN A 885 -7.63 3.65 -24.68
N THR A 886 -8.78 4.10 -24.18
CA THR A 886 -9.30 3.73 -22.86
C THR A 886 -10.76 3.29 -22.92
N HIS A 887 -11.30 2.71 -21.84
CA HIS A 887 -12.73 2.39 -21.77
C HIS A 887 -13.66 3.60 -21.65
N LYS A 888 -13.12 4.83 -21.62
CA LYS A 888 -13.90 6.08 -21.63
C LYS A 888 -13.79 6.85 -22.95
N GLU A 889 -12.65 6.78 -23.62
CA GLU A 889 -12.32 7.62 -24.78
C GLU A 889 -11.43 6.87 -25.80
N GLY A 890 -11.56 7.25 -27.07
CA GLY A 890 -10.97 6.54 -28.20
C GLY A 890 -11.96 5.58 -28.89
N ASP A 891 -11.58 5.14 -30.09
CA ASP A 891 -12.38 4.29 -30.97
C ASP A 891 -12.58 2.89 -30.38
N TYR A 892 -11.56 2.37 -29.68
CA TYR A 892 -11.55 1.03 -29.10
C TYR A 892 -12.19 0.96 -27.70
N LYS A 893 -12.96 1.97 -27.27
CA LYS A 893 -13.53 2.07 -25.92
C LYS A 893 -14.30 0.83 -25.46
N GLU A 894 -15.06 0.19 -26.36
CA GLU A 894 -15.81 -1.03 -26.05
C GLU A 894 -14.88 -2.25 -25.92
N THR A 895 -13.90 -2.38 -26.81
CA THR A 895 -12.86 -3.42 -26.77
C THR A 895 -12.05 -3.35 -25.47
N VAL A 896 -11.60 -2.15 -25.09
CA VAL A 896 -10.87 -1.91 -23.83
C VAL A 896 -11.77 -2.13 -22.61
N GLY A 897 -13.02 -1.66 -22.65
CA GLY A 897 -13.99 -1.88 -21.58
C GLY A 897 -14.25 -3.35 -21.30
N LYS A 898 -14.51 -4.15 -22.35
CA LYS A 898 -14.70 -5.61 -22.26
C LYS A 898 -13.47 -6.33 -21.68
N GLY A 899 -12.26 -5.92 -22.08
CA GLY A 899 -11.02 -6.48 -21.56
C GLY A 899 -10.78 -6.15 -20.09
N LEU A 900 -11.00 -4.90 -19.68
CA LEU A 900 -10.90 -4.49 -18.28
C LEU A 900 -11.95 -5.19 -17.41
N ASP A 901 -13.20 -5.27 -17.87
CA ASP A 901 -14.26 -6.00 -17.16
C ASP A 901 -13.96 -7.51 -17.09
N PHE A 902 -13.29 -8.10 -18.09
CA PHE A 902 -12.76 -9.47 -17.99
C PHE A 902 -11.71 -9.59 -16.88
N LEU A 903 -10.67 -8.75 -16.86
CA LEU A 903 -9.67 -8.77 -15.79
C LEU A 903 -10.31 -8.56 -14.41
N LEU A 904 -11.21 -7.59 -14.25
CA LEU A 904 -11.94 -7.34 -13.00
C LEU A 904 -12.72 -8.58 -12.52
N ARG A 905 -13.38 -9.31 -13.43
CA ARG A 905 -14.07 -10.58 -13.11
C ARG A 905 -13.11 -11.73 -12.80
N SER A 906 -11.87 -11.68 -13.29
CA SER A 906 -10.84 -12.69 -13.08
C SER A 906 -10.05 -12.55 -11.77
N ILE A 907 -10.18 -11.44 -11.02
CA ILE A 907 -9.45 -11.24 -9.76
C ILE A 907 -9.86 -12.32 -8.75
N LYS A 908 -8.92 -13.20 -8.41
CA LYS A 908 -9.04 -14.16 -7.31
C LYS A 908 -8.67 -13.40 -6.03
N ALA A 909 -9.65 -13.09 -5.20
CA ALA A 909 -9.45 -12.42 -3.91
C ALA A 909 -8.69 -13.35 -2.94
N THR A 910 -7.56 -12.88 -2.40
CA THR A 910 -6.73 -13.61 -1.43
C THR A 910 -6.31 -12.70 -0.25
N PRO A 911 -5.92 -13.24 0.92
CA PRO A 911 -5.38 -12.43 2.02
C PRO A 911 -4.14 -11.58 1.66
N ALA A 912 -3.40 -12.01 0.63
CA ALA A 912 -2.26 -11.32 0.04
C ALA A 912 -2.67 -10.11 -0.85
N GLY A 913 -3.89 -10.11 -1.38
CA GLY A 913 -4.38 -9.12 -2.34
C GLY A 913 -5.19 -9.76 -3.48
N GLY A 914 -5.24 -9.09 -4.63
CA GLY A 914 -5.87 -9.56 -5.85
C GLY A 914 -4.91 -10.39 -6.70
N ASP A 915 -5.14 -11.71 -6.78
CA ASP A 915 -4.39 -12.64 -7.62
C ASP A 915 -5.03 -12.70 -9.02
N LEU A 916 -4.28 -12.30 -10.05
CA LEU A 916 -4.70 -12.32 -11.45
C LEU A 916 -3.93 -13.32 -12.32
N ARG A 917 -3.11 -14.17 -11.70
CA ARG A 917 -2.26 -15.15 -12.39
C ARG A 917 -3.05 -16.14 -13.25
N GLY A 918 -4.36 -16.26 -13.00
CA GLY A 918 -5.27 -17.08 -13.82
C GLY A 918 -5.01 -18.57 -13.59
N ASP A 919 -5.03 -19.34 -14.67
CA ASP A 919 -4.78 -20.79 -14.69
C ASP A 919 -3.55 -21.07 -15.55
N ILE A 920 -2.36 -20.99 -14.92
CA ILE A 920 -1.04 -21.01 -15.58
C ILE A 920 -0.63 -22.40 -16.10
N GLN A 921 0.40 -22.45 -16.96
CA GLN A 921 0.88 -23.64 -17.67
C GLN A 921 2.41 -23.84 -17.50
N GLY A 922 2.94 -23.49 -16.34
CA GLY A 922 4.36 -23.54 -16.04
C GLY A 922 4.81 -22.40 -15.12
N ASN A 923 5.63 -21.51 -15.67
CA ASN A 923 6.39 -20.49 -14.94
C ASN A 923 5.81 -19.06 -15.12
N GLU A 924 4.61 -18.94 -15.69
CA GLU A 924 4.03 -17.66 -16.13
C GLU A 924 3.46 -16.83 -14.97
N GLY A 925 3.28 -17.43 -13.78
CA GLY A 925 2.59 -16.87 -12.62
C GLY A 925 2.80 -15.37 -12.40
N MET A 926 3.94 -14.98 -11.84
CA MET A 926 4.19 -13.56 -11.54
C MET A 926 4.39 -12.67 -12.78
N TYR A 927 4.68 -13.22 -13.98
CA TYR A 927 4.62 -12.44 -15.23
C TYR A 927 3.20 -11.95 -15.49
N VAL A 928 2.22 -12.86 -15.40
CA VAL A 928 0.80 -12.54 -15.58
C VAL A 928 0.33 -11.55 -14.51
N GLN A 929 0.74 -11.73 -13.25
CA GLN A 929 0.42 -10.77 -12.17
C GLN A 929 0.93 -9.36 -12.50
N GLY A 930 2.21 -9.24 -12.86
CA GLY A 930 2.83 -7.95 -13.20
C GLY A 930 2.14 -7.27 -14.38
N LEU A 931 1.95 -7.99 -15.49
CA LEU A 931 1.23 -7.50 -16.67
C LEU A 931 -0.19 -7.02 -16.35
N CYS A 932 -0.95 -7.78 -15.57
CA CYS A 932 -2.31 -7.41 -15.18
C CYS A 932 -2.33 -6.18 -14.26
N ALA A 933 -1.35 -6.06 -13.35
CA ALA A 933 -1.22 -4.91 -12.47
C ALA A 933 -0.85 -3.63 -13.24
N ILE A 934 0.10 -3.70 -14.20
CA ILE A 934 0.40 -2.59 -15.11
C ILE A 934 -0.88 -2.17 -15.84
N ALA A 935 -1.61 -3.11 -16.45
CA ALA A 935 -2.81 -2.79 -17.23
C ALA A 935 -3.91 -2.10 -16.39
N LEU A 936 -4.20 -2.60 -15.20
CA LEU A 936 -5.21 -2.01 -14.31
C LEU A 936 -4.75 -0.64 -13.75
N CYS A 937 -3.49 -0.52 -13.33
CA CYS A 937 -2.95 0.73 -12.79
C CYS A 937 -2.80 1.81 -13.87
N GLU A 938 -2.31 1.50 -15.08
CA GLU A 938 -2.27 2.46 -16.19
C GLU A 938 -3.68 2.92 -16.59
N ALA A 939 -4.66 1.99 -16.68
CA ALA A 939 -6.05 2.33 -16.97
C ALA A 939 -6.69 3.21 -15.88
N GLN A 940 -6.39 2.97 -14.59
CA GLN A 940 -6.76 3.88 -13.51
C GLN A 940 -6.08 5.23 -13.69
N ALA A 941 -4.76 5.24 -13.94
CA ALA A 941 -3.95 6.46 -13.97
C ALA A 941 -4.39 7.41 -15.09
N LEU A 942 -4.78 6.86 -16.25
CA LEU A 942 -5.37 7.61 -17.36
C LEU A 942 -6.79 8.09 -17.04
N THR A 943 -7.69 7.18 -16.66
CA THR A 943 -9.15 7.46 -16.66
C THR A 943 -9.71 7.97 -15.33
N LYS A 944 -8.97 7.82 -14.22
CA LYS A 944 -9.40 8.00 -12.83
C LYS A 944 -10.70 7.25 -12.48
N ASP A 945 -10.97 6.10 -13.12
CA ASP A 945 -12.13 5.26 -12.79
C ASP A 945 -11.99 4.64 -11.37
N ARG A 946 -12.95 4.96 -10.49
CA ARG A 946 -13.01 4.45 -9.11
C ARG A 946 -13.18 2.93 -9.05
N ARG A 947 -13.79 2.30 -10.08
CA ARG A 947 -13.88 0.83 -10.18
C ARG A 947 -12.49 0.19 -10.27
N LEU A 948 -11.60 0.82 -11.04
CA LEU A 948 -10.24 0.33 -11.24
C LEU A 948 -9.37 0.57 -10.00
N TYR A 949 -9.53 1.70 -9.29
CA TYR A 949 -8.68 2.03 -8.14
C TYR A 949 -8.62 0.93 -7.06
N GLN A 950 -9.76 0.34 -6.70
CA GLN A 950 -9.78 -0.76 -5.73
C GLN A 950 -9.14 -2.05 -6.26
N ALA A 951 -9.31 -2.34 -7.56
CA ALA A 951 -8.64 -3.46 -8.21
C ALA A 951 -7.12 -3.24 -8.28
N SER A 952 -6.68 -2.05 -8.67
CA SER A 952 -5.27 -1.63 -8.69
C SER A 952 -4.62 -1.76 -7.31
N ILE A 953 -5.26 -1.26 -6.24
CA ILE A 953 -4.77 -1.45 -4.86
C ILE A 953 -4.61 -2.95 -4.55
N ALA A 954 -5.62 -3.77 -4.85
CA ALA A 954 -5.58 -5.20 -4.57
C ALA A 954 -4.45 -5.93 -5.31
N VAL A 955 -4.26 -5.68 -6.61
CA VAL A 955 -3.22 -6.38 -7.40
C VAL A 955 -1.81 -5.89 -7.08
N THR A 956 -1.64 -4.62 -6.72
CA THR A 956 -0.38 -4.08 -6.19
C THR A 956 -0.06 -4.66 -4.81
N ALA A 957 -1.04 -4.75 -3.90
CA ALA A 957 -0.85 -5.40 -2.59
C ALA A 957 -0.39 -6.86 -2.74
N PHE A 958 -0.95 -7.59 -3.71
CA PHE A 958 -0.50 -8.95 -4.02
C PHE A 958 0.97 -8.98 -4.47
N ILE A 959 1.40 -8.07 -5.36
CA ILE A 959 2.82 -7.98 -5.78
C ILE A 959 3.72 -7.68 -4.58
N VAL A 960 3.37 -6.71 -3.74
CA VAL A 960 4.09 -6.38 -2.50
C VAL A 960 4.22 -7.60 -1.59
N SER A 961 3.13 -8.32 -1.33
CA SER A 961 3.12 -9.52 -0.49
C SER A 961 3.86 -10.73 -1.09
N ALA A 962 4.11 -10.72 -2.40
CA ALA A 962 4.71 -11.82 -3.14
C ALA A 962 6.24 -11.73 -3.27
N GLN A 963 6.86 -10.67 -2.73
CA GLN A 963 8.30 -10.44 -2.78
C GLN A 963 9.06 -11.46 -1.90
N ASP A 964 10.23 -11.90 -2.34
CA ASP A 964 11.15 -12.71 -1.52
C ASP A 964 11.53 -11.91 -0.25
N PRO A 965 11.17 -12.36 0.96
CA PRO A 965 11.41 -11.63 2.20
C PRO A 965 12.88 -11.64 2.64
N LYS A 966 13.77 -12.34 1.93
CA LYS A 966 15.21 -12.41 2.20
C LYS A 966 16.06 -11.83 1.06
N GLY A 967 15.71 -12.15 -0.18
CA GLY A 967 16.42 -11.74 -1.39
C GLY A 967 15.80 -10.57 -2.15
N GLY A 968 14.61 -10.10 -1.77
CA GLY A 968 14.00 -8.85 -2.29
C GLY A 968 13.52 -8.88 -3.75
N GLY A 969 13.70 -9.98 -4.48
CA GLY A 969 13.20 -10.16 -5.84
C GLY A 969 11.83 -10.83 -5.90
N TRP A 970 11.39 -11.18 -7.11
CA TRP A 970 10.23 -12.03 -7.37
C TRP A 970 10.60 -13.12 -8.37
N ARG A 971 9.94 -14.27 -8.27
CA ARG A 971 10.06 -15.37 -9.23
C ARG A 971 8.68 -15.87 -9.67
N TYR A 972 8.62 -16.99 -10.37
CA TYR A 972 7.40 -17.55 -10.94
C TYR A 972 6.26 -17.72 -9.92
N LYS A 973 6.57 -18.05 -8.66
CA LYS A 973 5.61 -18.04 -7.54
C LYS A 973 5.95 -16.97 -6.48
N PRO A 974 4.97 -16.51 -5.70
CA PRO A 974 5.19 -15.66 -4.52
C PRO A 974 6.22 -16.23 -3.55
N LEU A 975 7.00 -15.35 -2.92
CA LEU A 975 8.01 -15.64 -1.90
C LEU A 975 9.20 -16.52 -2.37
N GLU A 976 9.28 -16.88 -3.65
CA GLU A 976 10.44 -17.58 -4.22
C GLU A 976 11.61 -16.62 -4.50
N LYS A 977 12.85 -17.08 -4.26
CA LYS A 977 14.07 -16.32 -4.57
C LYS A 977 14.06 -15.85 -6.03
N GLY A 978 14.13 -14.54 -6.22
CA GLY A 978 13.78 -13.91 -7.48
C GLY A 978 14.69 -14.17 -8.67
N ASP A 979 14.18 -13.84 -9.86
CA ASP A 979 14.95 -13.72 -11.10
C ASP A 979 14.75 -12.35 -11.75
N THR A 980 15.78 -11.89 -12.47
CA THR A 980 15.83 -10.53 -13.04
C THR A 980 14.66 -10.26 -14.00
N SER A 981 14.19 -11.28 -14.74
CA SER A 981 13.10 -11.13 -15.71
C SER A 981 11.72 -10.91 -15.05
N VAL A 982 11.38 -11.65 -14.00
CA VAL A 982 10.13 -11.44 -13.25
C VAL A 982 10.18 -10.13 -12.46
N VAL A 983 11.33 -9.79 -11.89
CA VAL A 983 11.56 -8.51 -11.19
C VAL A 983 11.29 -7.32 -12.09
N GLY A 984 11.71 -7.36 -13.37
CA GLY A 984 11.41 -6.31 -14.35
C GLY A 984 9.92 -5.96 -14.44
N TRP A 985 9.06 -6.97 -14.60
CA TRP A 985 7.62 -6.75 -14.68
C TRP A 985 7.00 -6.29 -13.37
N GLN A 986 7.52 -6.71 -12.21
CA GLN A 986 7.02 -6.21 -10.92
C GLN A 986 7.42 -4.75 -10.69
N VAL A 987 8.66 -4.36 -11.01
CA VAL A 987 9.10 -2.96 -10.91
C VAL A 987 8.27 -2.06 -11.83
N MET A 988 7.99 -2.48 -13.07
CA MET A 988 7.08 -1.75 -13.97
C MET A 988 5.64 -1.68 -13.44
N ALA A 989 5.14 -2.71 -12.74
CA ALA A 989 3.84 -2.68 -12.08
C ALA A 989 3.80 -1.71 -10.89
N LEU A 990 4.86 -1.65 -10.08
CA LEU A 990 4.98 -0.71 -8.97
C LEU A 990 5.08 0.75 -9.47
N GLN A 991 5.83 1.00 -10.55
CA GLN A 991 5.88 2.29 -11.25
C GLN A 991 4.49 2.72 -11.75
N SER A 992 3.74 1.79 -12.35
CA SER A 992 2.36 2.02 -12.81
C SER A 992 1.41 2.32 -11.64
N ALA A 993 1.61 1.67 -10.49
CA ALA A 993 0.83 1.91 -9.28
C ALA A 993 1.13 3.29 -8.65
N ALA A 994 2.39 3.75 -8.68
CA ALA A 994 2.75 5.11 -8.27
C ALA A 994 2.11 6.18 -9.18
N ALA A 995 2.05 5.94 -10.49
CA ALA A 995 1.31 6.79 -11.44
C ALA A 995 -0.22 6.79 -11.17
N ALA A 996 -0.76 5.66 -10.69
CA ALA A 996 -2.14 5.52 -10.23
C ALA A 996 -2.40 6.13 -8.82
N LYS A 997 -1.37 6.69 -8.17
CA LYS A 997 -1.38 7.23 -6.80
C LYS A 997 -1.79 6.17 -5.76
N ILE A 998 -1.13 5.03 -5.85
CA ILE A 998 -1.11 3.96 -4.85
C ILE A 998 0.27 3.96 -4.19
N GLN A 999 0.29 3.98 -2.86
CA GLN A 999 1.54 3.99 -2.09
C GLN A 999 2.22 2.63 -2.13
N ILE A 1000 3.53 2.62 -2.34
CA ILE A 1000 4.38 1.42 -2.28
C ILE A 1000 5.17 1.44 -0.95
N PRO A 1001 5.16 0.36 -0.15
CA PRO A 1001 5.94 0.34 1.09
C PRO A 1001 7.46 0.43 0.83
N PRO A 1002 8.21 1.35 1.50
CA PRO A 1002 9.64 1.57 1.19
C PRO A 1002 10.57 0.37 1.38
N ASN A 1003 10.16 -0.64 2.16
CA ASN A 1003 10.90 -1.90 2.27
C ASN A 1003 10.91 -2.68 0.94
N VAL A 1004 9.89 -2.51 0.09
CA VAL A 1004 9.81 -3.16 -1.23
C VAL A 1004 10.90 -2.62 -2.15
N ALA A 1005 11.04 -1.29 -2.21
CA ALA A 1005 12.12 -0.61 -2.94
C ALA A 1005 13.51 -1.07 -2.46
N LYS A 1006 13.73 -1.12 -1.14
CA LYS A 1006 14.98 -1.66 -0.54
C LYS A 1006 15.25 -3.11 -0.97
N GLY A 1007 14.21 -3.95 -1.04
CA GLY A 1007 14.29 -5.31 -1.56
C GLY A 1007 14.72 -5.36 -3.04
N VAL A 1008 14.18 -4.49 -3.90
CA VAL A 1008 14.59 -4.41 -5.32
C VAL A 1008 16.07 -4.04 -5.46
N HIS A 1009 16.57 -3.09 -4.67
CA HIS A 1009 18.00 -2.76 -4.64
C HIS A 1009 18.83 -3.98 -4.24
N PHE A 1010 18.51 -4.63 -3.10
CA PHE A 1010 19.24 -5.80 -2.62
C PHE A 1010 19.24 -6.95 -3.63
N PHE A 1011 18.12 -7.20 -4.32
CA PHE A 1011 18.06 -8.17 -5.40
C PHE A 1011 19.03 -7.83 -6.54
N LEU A 1012 18.97 -6.60 -7.05
CA LEU A 1012 19.82 -6.16 -8.18
C LEU A 1012 21.31 -6.18 -7.80
N ASP A 1013 21.65 -5.76 -6.58
CA ASP A 1013 22.99 -5.86 -6.01
C ASP A 1013 23.47 -7.34 -5.91
N SER A 1014 22.55 -8.29 -5.69
CA SER A 1014 22.88 -9.72 -5.62
C SER A 1014 23.16 -10.38 -6.98
N VAL A 1015 22.63 -9.82 -8.09
CA VAL A 1015 22.76 -10.39 -9.44
C VAL A 1015 23.58 -9.52 -10.42
N GLU A 1016 24.07 -8.35 -10.00
CA GLU A 1016 24.90 -7.51 -10.86
C GLU A 1016 26.28 -8.10 -11.18
N VAL A 1017 26.76 -7.73 -12.37
CA VAL A 1017 28.03 -8.14 -12.96
C VAL A 1017 28.70 -6.89 -13.58
N ASN A 1018 30.03 -6.88 -13.66
CA ASN A 1018 30.79 -5.76 -14.21
C ASN A 1018 30.46 -4.40 -13.56
N GLY A 1019 30.34 -4.41 -12.21
CA GLY A 1019 30.10 -3.22 -11.41
C GLY A 1019 28.76 -2.53 -11.66
N GLY A 1020 27.69 -3.31 -11.91
CA GLY A 1020 26.34 -2.78 -12.14
C GLY A 1020 26.02 -2.43 -13.60
N ALA A 1021 26.96 -2.62 -14.53
CA ALA A 1021 26.75 -2.40 -15.96
C ALA A 1021 26.01 -3.56 -16.66
N GLN A 1022 26.01 -4.76 -16.05
CA GLN A 1022 25.35 -5.96 -16.54
C GLN A 1022 24.69 -6.72 -15.39
N TYR A 1023 23.71 -7.57 -15.71
CA TYR A 1023 22.93 -8.30 -14.70
C TYR A 1023 22.75 -9.77 -15.12
N GLY A 1024 22.97 -10.68 -14.19
CA GLY A 1024 22.72 -12.11 -14.34
C GLY A 1024 21.23 -12.46 -14.21
N TYR A 1025 20.92 -13.76 -14.12
CA TYR A 1025 19.54 -14.25 -14.03
C TYR A 1025 19.05 -14.41 -12.59
N THR A 1026 19.79 -15.19 -11.79
CA THR A 1026 19.50 -15.52 -10.37
C THR A 1026 20.74 -15.43 -9.46
N GLY A 1027 21.83 -14.88 -10.01
CA GLY A 1027 23.16 -14.76 -9.41
C GLY A 1027 24.13 -14.09 -10.39
N ARG A 1028 25.37 -13.82 -9.95
CA ARG A 1028 26.38 -13.02 -10.68
C ARG A 1028 27.08 -13.74 -11.84
N GLU A 1029 26.35 -14.55 -12.59
CA GLU A 1029 26.82 -15.19 -13.81
C GLU A 1029 26.74 -14.20 -14.99
N PRO A 1030 27.74 -14.14 -15.90
CA PRO A 1030 27.69 -13.29 -17.08
C PRO A 1030 26.59 -13.78 -18.04
N ASN A 1031 25.43 -13.12 -18.02
CA ASN A 1031 24.23 -13.58 -18.71
C ASN A 1031 23.76 -12.58 -19.79
N ARG A 1032 22.72 -12.99 -20.52
CA ARG A 1032 22.32 -12.48 -21.83
C ARG A 1032 21.99 -10.98 -21.83
N PRO A 1033 22.08 -10.29 -22.99
CA PRO A 1033 21.68 -8.88 -23.12
C PRO A 1033 20.29 -8.55 -22.55
N GLY A 1034 19.35 -9.51 -22.62
CA GLY A 1034 18.02 -9.44 -22.00
C GLY A 1034 18.04 -9.13 -20.50
N THR A 1035 18.77 -9.90 -19.68
CA THR A 1035 18.79 -9.65 -18.22
C THR A 1035 19.50 -8.34 -17.90
N SER A 1036 20.55 -7.99 -18.65
CA SER A 1036 21.24 -6.71 -18.49
C SER A 1036 20.34 -5.52 -18.82
N ALA A 1037 19.56 -5.57 -19.91
CA ALA A 1037 18.59 -4.54 -20.25
C ALA A 1037 17.49 -4.39 -19.20
N VAL A 1038 16.96 -5.50 -18.68
CA VAL A 1038 15.95 -5.49 -17.61
C VAL A 1038 16.52 -4.88 -16.32
N GLY A 1039 17.71 -5.32 -15.90
CA GLY A 1039 18.36 -4.83 -14.67
C GLY A 1039 18.71 -3.34 -14.76
N LEU A 1040 19.26 -2.88 -15.89
CA LEU A 1040 19.52 -1.46 -16.13
C LEU A 1040 18.22 -0.63 -16.12
N LEU A 1041 17.14 -1.11 -16.74
CA LEU A 1041 15.84 -0.42 -16.69
C LEU A 1041 15.30 -0.34 -15.25
N CYS A 1042 15.42 -1.43 -14.47
CA CYS A 1042 15.05 -1.42 -13.07
C CYS A 1042 15.87 -0.39 -12.29
N ARG A 1043 17.19 -0.31 -12.49
CA ARG A 1043 18.03 0.73 -11.86
C ARG A 1043 17.60 2.15 -12.23
N MET A 1044 17.25 2.41 -13.50
CA MET A 1044 16.72 3.72 -13.92
C MET A 1044 15.42 4.09 -13.20
N TYR A 1045 14.49 3.14 -13.07
CA TYR A 1045 13.25 3.31 -12.31
C TYR A 1045 13.48 3.40 -10.78
N MET A 1046 14.51 2.74 -10.25
CA MET A 1046 15.00 2.85 -8.87
C MET A 1046 16.00 4.01 -8.68
N GLY A 1047 15.80 5.13 -9.40
CA GLY A 1047 16.47 6.40 -9.12
C GLY A 1047 17.95 6.53 -9.49
N TRP A 1048 18.56 5.59 -10.24
CA TRP A 1048 19.93 5.80 -10.73
C TRP A 1048 20.02 7.01 -11.66
N ASP A 1049 20.93 7.94 -11.35
CA ASP A 1049 21.14 9.14 -12.16
C ASP A 1049 22.02 8.88 -13.39
N ARG A 1050 21.87 9.72 -14.42
CA ARG A 1050 22.54 9.56 -15.72
C ARG A 1050 24.08 9.60 -15.65
N LYS A 1051 24.68 10.14 -14.59
CA LYS A 1051 26.14 10.22 -14.38
C LYS A 1051 26.70 8.99 -13.68
N ASN A 1052 25.86 8.02 -13.29
CA ASN A 1052 26.31 6.76 -12.71
C ASN A 1052 27.17 5.99 -13.74
N PRO A 1053 28.47 5.73 -13.48
CA PRO A 1053 29.35 5.06 -14.44
C PRO A 1053 28.90 3.64 -14.78
N ALA A 1054 28.20 2.95 -13.88
CA ALA A 1054 27.63 1.63 -14.15
C ALA A 1054 26.53 1.71 -15.21
N LEU A 1055 25.69 2.74 -15.14
CA LEU A 1055 24.61 2.98 -16.10
C LEU A 1055 25.16 3.38 -17.48
N GLU A 1056 26.16 4.26 -17.52
CA GLU A 1056 26.84 4.67 -18.75
C GLU A 1056 27.51 3.48 -19.46
N ASN A 1057 28.26 2.66 -18.71
CA ASN A 1057 28.88 1.44 -19.24
C ASN A 1057 27.83 0.41 -19.71
N GLY A 1058 26.70 0.30 -19.01
CA GLY A 1058 25.58 -0.57 -19.39
C GLY A 1058 24.91 -0.12 -20.69
N VAL A 1059 24.68 1.18 -20.86
CA VAL A 1059 24.15 1.76 -22.11
C VAL A 1059 25.15 1.60 -23.26
N ALA A 1060 26.44 1.83 -23.03
CA ALA A 1060 27.48 1.60 -24.03
C ALA A 1060 27.55 0.12 -24.47
N TYR A 1061 27.37 -0.81 -23.54
CA TYR A 1061 27.23 -2.24 -23.84
C TYR A 1061 26.00 -2.53 -24.71
N LEU A 1062 24.81 -2.03 -24.34
CA LEU A 1062 23.58 -2.21 -25.14
C LEU A 1062 23.70 -1.58 -26.53
N SER A 1063 24.30 -0.41 -26.66
CA SER A 1063 24.57 0.24 -27.95
C SER A 1063 25.53 -0.56 -28.83
N LYS A 1064 26.53 -1.22 -28.23
CA LYS A 1064 27.46 -2.12 -28.93
C LYS A 1064 26.79 -3.43 -29.35
N THR A 1065 25.90 -3.98 -28.54
CA THR A 1065 25.10 -5.17 -28.88
C THR A 1065 24.10 -4.88 -29.99
N GLY A 1066 23.44 -3.71 -29.94
CA GLY A 1066 22.37 -3.34 -30.86
C GLY A 1066 21.09 -4.20 -30.69
N PRO A 1067 20.07 -3.99 -31.53
CA PRO A 1067 18.81 -4.73 -31.44
C PRO A 1067 18.90 -6.15 -32.02
N SER A 1068 18.22 -7.11 -31.37
CA SER A 1068 18.24 -8.53 -31.75
C SER A 1068 17.20 -8.86 -32.82
N ASN A 1069 17.62 -9.51 -33.90
CA ASN A 1069 16.72 -10.01 -34.95
C ASN A 1069 15.84 -11.20 -34.54
N ARG A 1070 16.05 -11.79 -33.35
CA ARG A 1070 15.34 -12.99 -32.86
C ARG A 1070 14.94 -12.92 -31.37
N ASP A 1071 14.83 -11.72 -30.81
CA ASP A 1071 14.46 -11.55 -29.40
C ASP A 1071 13.73 -10.21 -29.18
N ILE A 1072 12.42 -10.20 -29.41
CA ILE A 1072 11.58 -9.02 -29.18
C ILE A 1072 11.49 -8.64 -27.69
N TYR A 1073 11.69 -9.61 -26.78
CA TYR A 1073 11.68 -9.38 -25.33
C TYR A 1073 12.87 -8.53 -24.90
N TYR A 1074 14.09 -8.89 -25.32
CA TYR A 1074 15.28 -8.05 -25.16
C TYR A 1074 15.08 -6.67 -25.79
N ASN A 1075 14.55 -6.61 -27.03
CA ASN A 1075 14.38 -5.34 -27.73
C ASN A 1075 13.44 -4.39 -26.99
N TYR A 1076 12.33 -4.88 -26.43
CA TYR A 1076 11.37 -4.05 -25.67
C TYR A 1076 12.02 -3.40 -24.43
N TYR A 1077 12.78 -4.17 -23.65
CA TYR A 1077 13.49 -3.64 -22.47
C TYR A 1077 14.65 -2.70 -22.87
N ALA A 1078 15.47 -3.09 -23.83
CA ALA A 1078 16.60 -2.27 -24.28
C ALA A 1078 16.13 -0.96 -24.96
N THR A 1079 15.02 -0.97 -25.70
CA THR A 1079 14.45 0.24 -26.30
C THR A 1079 14.04 1.26 -25.23
N GLN A 1080 13.44 0.82 -24.10
CA GLN A 1080 13.14 1.72 -22.98
C GLN A 1080 14.40 2.31 -22.33
N VAL A 1081 15.43 1.49 -22.09
CA VAL A 1081 16.72 1.95 -21.54
C VAL A 1081 17.36 3.01 -22.44
N MET A 1082 17.38 2.75 -23.75
CA MET A 1082 17.97 3.65 -24.73
C MET A 1082 17.14 4.94 -24.90
N HIS A 1083 15.80 4.85 -24.84
CA HIS A 1083 14.89 6.01 -24.88
C HIS A 1083 15.07 6.94 -23.67
N HIS A 1084 15.11 6.37 -22.47
CA HIS A 1084 15.33 7.13 -21.24
C HIS A 1084 16.70 7.81 -21.22
N TRP A 1085 17.74 7.14 -21.75
CA TRP A 1085 19.07 7.72 -21.92
C TRP A 1085 19.10 8.87 -22.96
N GLY A 1086 18.43 8.71 -24.10
CA GLY A 1086 18.39 9.72 -25.16
C GLY A 1086 19.71 9.90 -25.92
N GLY A 1087 19.88 11.05 -26.57
CA GLY A 1087 21.10 11.40 -27.32
C GLY A 1087 21.34 10.58 -28.60
N GLU A 1088 22.60 10.52 -29.06
CA GLU A 1088 22.95 9.79 -30.28
C GLU A 1088 22.74 8.27 -30.16
N GLU A 1089 22.93 7.71 -28.97
CA GLU A 1089 22.69 6.29 -28.70
C GLU A 1089 21.22 5.92 -28.90
N TRP A 1090 20.29 6.78 -28.44
CA TRP A 1090 18.88 6.62 -28.74
C TRP A 1090 18.59 6.71 -30.23
N LYS A 1091 19.08 7.75 -30.93
CA LYS A 1091 18.85 7.93 -32.37
C LYS A 1091 19.30 6.70 -33.17
N LYS A 1092 20.52 6.22 -32.90
CA LYS A 1092 21.11 5.02 -33.51
C LYS A 1092 20.24 3.77 -33.29
N TRP A 1093 19.79 3.55 -32.05
CA TRP A 1093 18.94 2.40 -31.70
C TRP A 1093 17.56 2.49 -32.35
N ASN A 1094 16.90 3.65 -32.21
CA ASN A 1094 15.54 3.91 -32.65
C ASN A 1094 15.38 3.76 -34.16
N LEU A 1095 16.31 4.31 -34.97
CA LEU A 1095 16.26 4.17 -36.43
C LEU A 1095 16.19 2.70 -36.86
N VAL A 1096 17.02 1.83 -36.26
CA VAL A 1096 17.03 0.39 -36.57
C VAL A 1096 15.75 -0.29 -36.09
N MET A 1097 15.28 -0.01 -34.87
CA MET A 1097 14.09 -0.70 -34.32
C MET A 1097 12.78 -0.25 -34.95
N ARG A 1098 12.56 1.06 -35.12
CA ARG A 1098 11.36 1.63 -35.74
C ARG A 1098 11.18 1.10 -37.15
N ASP A 1099 12.20 1.26 -37.99
CA ASP A 1099 12.09 0.93 -39.41
C ASP A 1099 12.04 -0.59 -39.62
N ARG A 1100 12.71 -1.39 -38.78
CA ARG A 1100 12.53 -2.84 -38.79
C ARG A 1100 11.09 -3.23 -38.45
N LEU A 1101 10.50 -2.71 -37.37
CA LEU A 1101 9.15 -3.11 -36.96
C LEU A 1101 8.09 -2.68 -37.98
N ILE A 1102 8.24 -1.52 -38.63
CA ILE A 1102 7.41 -1.15 -39.78
C ILE A 1102 7.57 -2.19 -40.91
N ASN A 1103 8.80 -2.49 -41.31
CA ASN A 1103 9.10 -3.36 -42.45
C ASN A 1103 8.80 -4.86 -42.20
N THR A 1104 8.65 -5.32 -40.94
CA THR A 1104 8.30 -6.71 -40.60
C THR A 1104 6.84 -6.91 -40.19
N GLN A 1105 6.00 -5.88 -40.24
CA GLN A 1105 4.56 -6.01 -40.04
C GLN A 1105 3.92 -6.75 -41.22
N VAL A 1106 3.01 -7.69 -40.94
CA VAL A 1106 2.30 -8.45 -41.97
C VAL A 1106 1.28 -7.56 -42.67
N GLN A 1107 1.39 -7.48 -44.01
CA GLN A 1107 0.54 -6.63 -44.85
C GLN A 1107 -0.69 -7.35 -45.43
N GLU A 1108 -0.66 -8.69 -45.50
CA GLU A 1108 -1.66 -9.49 -46.23
C GLU A 1108 -2.13 -10.74 -45.45
N GLY A 1109 -3.35 -11.20 -45.77
CA GLY A 1109 -3.99 -12.37 -45.17
C GLY A 1109 -4.58 -12.13 -43.78
N PRO A 1110 -5.07 -13.17 -43.08
CA PRO A 1110 -5.72 -13.04 -41.77
C PRO A 1110 -4.85 -12.41 -40.67
N GLY A 1111 -3.52 -12.41 -40.85
CA GLY A 1111 -2.57 -11.78 -39.95
C GLY A 1111 -2.28 -10.30 -40.25
N THR A 1112 -2.98 -9.64 -41.19
CA THR A 1112 -2.71 -8.23 -41.56
C THR A 1112 -2.72 -7.30 -40.34
N GLY A 1113 -1.67 -6.48 -40.19
CA GLY A 1113 -1.45 -5.58 -39.05
C GLY A 1113 -0.68 -6.21 -37.87
N SER A 1114 -0.44 -7.52 -37.87
CA SER A 1114 0.28 -8.21 -36.79
C SER A 1114 1.74 -8.54 -37.16
N TRP A 1115 2.51 -9.07 -36.20
CA TRP A 1115 3.89 -9.51 -36.41
C TRP A 1115 4.04 -11.03 -36.26
N LYS A 1116 4.85 -11.64 -37.14
CA LYS A 1116 5.18 -13.07 -37.07
C LYS A 1116 6.20 -13.33 -35.94
N PRO A 1117 6.04 -14.37 -35.10
CA PRO A 1117 7.01 -14.73 -34.06
C PRO A 1117 8.45 -14.82 -34.60
N THR A 1118 9.39 -14.05 -34.03
CA THR A 1118 10.80 -14.05 -34.45
C THR A 1118 11.69 -15.01 -33.64
N GLY A 1119 11.12 -15.67 -32.62
CA GLY A 1119 11.82 -16.52 -31.67
C GLY A 1119 12.31 -15.76 -30.44
N GLY A 1120 13.18 -16.39 -29.66
CA GLY A 1120 13.66 -15.83 -28.39
C GLY A 1120 12.68 -16.05 -27.23
N HIS A 1121 12.80 -15.22 -26.19
CA HIS A 1121 12.05 -15.41 -24.94
C HIS A 1121 10.55 -15.08 -25.11
N GLY A 1122 9.67 -16.02 -24.73
CA GLY A 1122 8.21 -15.87 -24.79
C GLY A 1122 7.58 -16.01 -26.17
N SER A 1123 8.29 -15.62 -27.24
CA SER A 1123 7.78 -15.60 -28.64
C SER A 1123 7.20 -16.95 -29.09
N ALA A 1124 7.83 -18.08 -28.75
CA ALA A 1124 7.35 -19.41 -29.16
C ALA A 1124 6.07 -19.86 -28.41
N GLN A 1125 5.91 -19.50 -27.14
CA GLN A 1125 4.77 -19.93 -26.32
C GLN A 1125 3.58 -18.97 -26.39
N GLY A 1126 3.84 -17.66 -26.54
CA GLY A 1126 2.82 -16.63 -26.73
C GLY A 1126 2.42 -16.40 -28.20
N GLY A 1127 3.23 -16.86 -29.16
CA GLY A 1127 2.94 -16.78 -30.60
C GLY A 1127 2.70 -15.35 -31.10
N ARG A 1128 1.92 -15.25 -32.19
CA ARG A 1128 1.63 -13.99 -32.89
C ARG A 1128 1.06 -12.89 -31.99
N LEU A 1129 0.22 -13.23 -31.02
CA LEU A 1129 -0.37 -12.24 -30.10
C LEU A 1129 0.72 -11.61 -29.21
N PHE A 1130 1.61 -12.42 -28.64
CA PHE A 1130 2.75 -11.92 -27.86
C PHE A 1130 3.67 -11.04 -28.70
N GLU A 1131 4.11 -11.52 -29.87
CA GLU A 1131 5.02 -10.77 -30.75
C GLU A 1131 4.41 -9.42 -31.17
N THR A 1132 3.11 -9.41 -31.46
CA THR A 1132 2.36 -8.21 -31.85
C THR A 1132 2.24 -7.21 -30.72
N CYS A 1133 1.82 -7.63 -29.52
CA CYS A 1133 1.74 -6.74 -28.36
C CYS A 1133 3.11 -6.14 -28.03
N MET A 1134 4.18 -6.95 -28.03
CA MET A 1134 5.55 -6.48 -27.75
C MET A 1134 6.06 -5.52 -28.82
N SER A 1135 5.74 -5.75 -30.10
CA SER A 1135 6.10 -4.86 -31.21
C SER A 1135 5.36 -3.52 -31.13
N ILE A 1136 4.05 -3.53 -30.82
CA ILE A 1136 3.26 -2.32 -30.59
C ILE A 1136 3.85 -1.53 -29.39
N MET A 1137 4.03 -2.17 -28.23
CA MET A 1137 4.57 -1.49 -27.04
C MET A 1137 5.98 -0.95 -27.23
N THR A 1138 6.76 -1.52 -28.16
CA THR A 1138 8.08 -1.00 -28.55
C THR A 1138 7.99 0.25 -29.43
N LEU A 1139 6.98 0.34 -30.30
CA LEU A 1139 6.70 1.53 -31.14
C LEU A 1139 6.01 2.66 -30.36
N GLU A 1140 5.34 2.36 -29.25
CA GLU A 1140 4.70 3.37 -28.38
C GLU A 1140 5.67 4.15 -27.50
N VAL A 1141 6.93 3.70 -27.39
CA VAL A 1141 7.90 4.16 -26.38
C VAL A 1141 8.02 5.69 -26.28
N TYR A 1142 7.96 6.38 -27.43
CA TYR A 1142 8.04 7.84 -27.58
C TYR A 1142 7.07 8.62 -26.66
N TYR A 1143 5.87 8.07 -26.44
CA TYR A 1143 4.79 8.70 -25.69
C TYR A 1143 4.31 7.89 -24.48
N ARG A 1144 4.55 6.58 -24.48
CA ARG A 1144 4.22 5.68 -23.38
C ARG A 1144 5.12 5.86 -22.15
N HIS A 1145 6.40 6.13 -22.38
CA HIS A 1145 7.47 6.15 -21.37
C HIS A 1145 8.28 7.46 -21.44
N LEU A 1146 7.68 8.58 -21.01
CA LEU A 1146 8.31 9.92 -21.03
C LEU A 1146 9.77 9.88 -20.52
N PRO A 1147 10.77 10.38 -21.28
CA PRO A 1147 12.18 10.17 -20.97
C PRO A 1147 12.60 10.68 -19.59
N LEU A 1148 13.12 9.79 -18.73
CA LEU A 1148 13.48 10.10 -17.34
C LEU A 1148 14.49 11.27 -17.24
N TYR A 1149 15.57 11.24 -18.04
CA TYR A 1149 16.67 12.21 -17.93
C TYR A 1149 16.54 13.43 -18.86
N GLN A 1150 15.37 13.64 -19.48
CA GLN A 1150 15.11 14.81 -20.35
C GLN A 1150 14.00 15.74 -19.80
N ARG A 1151 13.47 15.46 -18.60
CA ARG A 1151 12.51 16.35 -17.92
C ARG A 1151 13.24 17.52 -17.27
N GLU A 1152 12.82 18.75 -17.58
CA GLU A 1152 13.07 19.88 -16.68
C GLU A 1152 12.21 19.70 -15.41
N ALA A 1153 12.89 19.42 -14.29
CA ALA A 1153 12.37 19.55 -12.92
C ALA A 1153 10.98 18.93 -12.60
N THR A 1154 10.78 17.65 -12.89
CA THR A 1154 9.82 16.80 -12.12
C THR A 1154 10.43 15.43 -11.82
N GLN A 1155 11.26 15.38 -10.78
CA GLN A 1155 11.57 14.13 -10.09
C GLN A 1155 10.35 13.72 -9.27
N VAL A 1156 9.93 12.48 -9.45
CA VAL A 1156 9.13 11.74 -8.46
C VAL A 1156 10.09 10.67 -7.97
N GLU A 1157 10.55 10.78 -6.71
CA GLU A 1157 11.35 9.72 -6.10
C GLU A 1157 10.47 8.51 -5.78
N PHE A 1158 11.08 7.32 -5.64
CA PHE A 1158 10.42 6.02 -5.74
C PHE A 1158 10.88 5.02 -4.66
#